data_AF-A0A161JK10-F1
#
_entry.id   AF-A0A161JK10-F1
#
_cell.length_a   1.000
_cell.length_b   1.000
_cell.length_c   1.000
_cell.angle_alpha   90.00
_cell.angle_beta   90.00
_cell.angle_gamma   90.00
#
_symmetry.space_group_name_H-M   'P 1'
#
loop_
_entity.id
_entity.type
_entity.pdbx_description
1 polymer ?
#
loop_
_entity_poly.entity_id
_entity_poly.type
_entity_poly.pdbx_seq_one_letter_code
_entity_poly.pdbx_strand_id
1 'polypeptide(L)'
;MADLTTGQRDELTFLTGIDGNGAIAANTYFTWSVGEDLGRAWLSKFNNDGDGVVRSASSPAGTGAGTVTYAFASGLSEQEKAAYAAALNLWSDVANIQFRQTDSIASAGIRFEPTNEGAGITFVPSNGASATGRGVTAIPSQNSPDSRGGQLHVSINAPDQNFDSFSPDAAYTLSTVIHETGHALGLGHAGRYNGADFSAQSGVYDSQLWSVMSYVKPDDPSGAFNALSPVKGTNWSTNNSGEIYELHSQTPMMLDILGMQRIYGASTSNTFAGGQTYGFNTNIAGTSRQFYDFTNNLDPVLTIYNRGIGNTLDVSGFRTNSTINLAPGTFSSASENGTLVNNIGIALDTRIDKAIGGSGNDTFFTNGNGNTINGGSGSDTVYLAGTASDFAISRGPDGATLAVNKLTGATDRLTNIEAIEFSGPPVCFTTGTRIALMRDGGPVEVPVECLRVGDIALTAGGGRRVIRWIGHRQLGSPDRPIAPDQAPIRIRTGAFGWNGEGHPRPRRDLLLSPGHPVLIEAADGSEALVPILCLINGTTIRRETVTDIAYWHVELDAHDILLAEGLAAESYLDGGDRSFFAEASDHALHNPDLIPPGWRGRCRAVHFDGPLVEAERIRLNAVFAYRLEQACLWSTSALAAPST
;
A
#
# COMPACT_ATOMS: atom_id res chain seq x y z
N MET A 1 -6.20 -11.01 -8.86
CA MET A 1 -4.82 -10.75 -8.42
C MET A 1 -4.81 -9.33 -7.91
N ALA A 2 -4.23 -9.09 -6.72
CA ALA A 2 -4.12 -7.74 -6.18
C ALA A 2 -3.40 -6.81 -7.18
N ASP A 3 -3.84 -5.57 -7.26
CA ASP A 3 -3.15 -4.54 -8.03
C ASP A 3 -1.97 -4.03 -7.20
N LEU A 4 -0.76 -4.45 -7.57
CA LEU A 4 0.45 -4.20 -6.78
C LEU A 4 1.27 -3.09 -7.44
N THR A 5 1.67 -2.12 -6.62
CA THR A 5 2.67 -1.13 -7.05
C THR A 5 3.96 -1.83 -7.48
N THR A 6 4.77 -1.18 -8.34
CA THR A 6 6.06 -1.74 -8.76
C THR A 6 6.95 -2.12 -7.57
N GLY A 7 7.05 -1.25 -6.56
CA GLY A 7 7.85 -1.56 -5.36
C GLY A 7 7.32 -2.76 -4.57
N GLN A 8 6.00 -2.93 -4.44
CA GLN A 8 5.43 -4.13 -3.80
C GLN A 8 5.73 -5.40 -4.61
N ARG A 9 5.69 -5.32 -5.94
CA ARG A 9 6.02 -6.45 -6.83
C ARG A 9 7.49 -6.84 -6.73
N ASP A 10 8.37 -5.85 -6.67
CA ASP A 10 9.81 -6.05 -6.56
C ASP A 10 10.16 -6.68 -5.21
N GLU A 11 9.62 -6.13 -4.11
CA GLU A 11 9.81 -6.67 -2.75
C GLU A 11 9.28 -8.10 -2.64
N LEU A 12 8.07 -8.36 -3.14
CA LEU A 12 7.47 -9.69 -3.15
C LEU A 12 8.30 -10.71 -3.96
N THR A 13 8.94 -10.27 -5.05
CA THR A 13 9.85 -11.10 -5.84
C THR A 13 11.16 -11.37 -5.10
N PHE A 14 11.70 -10.35 -4.43
CA PHE A 14 12.90 -10.47 -3.61
C PHE A 14 12.72 -11.46 -2.46
N LEU A 15 11.58 -11.35 -1.76
CA LEU A 15 11.20 -12.17 -0.63
C LEU A 15 11.00 -13.66 -1.02
N THR A 16 10.29 -13.92 -2.11
CA THR A 16 9.89 -15.28 -2.49
C THR A 16 10.90 -16.01 -3.37
N GLY A 17 11.82 -15.29 -4.01
CA GLY A 17 12.62 -15.88 -5.08
C GLY A 17 11.88 -16.02 -6.42
N ILE A 18 10.60 -15.65 -6.50
CA ILE A 18 9.68 -15.98 -7.60
C ILE A 18 9.02 -14.70 -8.14
N ASP A 19 9.11 -14.48 -9.45
CA ASP A 19 8.51 -13.33 -10.13
C ASP A 19 6.99 -13.48 -10.35
N GLY A 20 6.37 -12.44 -10.91
CA GLY A 20 4.94 -12.44 -11.23
C GLY A 20 4.50 -13.48 -12.26
N ASN A 21 5.42 -14.10 -12.99
CA ASN A 21 5.13 -15.18 -13.94
C ASN A 21 5.29 -16.57 -13.29
N GLY A 22 5.60 -16.63 -12.00
CA GLY A 22 5.86 -17.89 -11.30
C GLY A 22 7.24 -18.48 -11.63
N ALA A 23 8.16 -17.68 -12.15
CA ALA A 23 9.50 -18.11 -12.51
C ALA A 23 10.52 -17.67 -11.46
N ILE A 24 11.58 -18.47 -11.30
CA ILE A 24 12.72 -18.13 -10.44
C ILE A 24 13.37 -16.84 -10.95
N ALA A 25 13.42 -15.85 -10.08
CA ALA A 25 13.99 -14.54 -10.36
C ALA A 25 15.48 -14.49 -10.02
N ALA A 26 16.20 -13.60 -10.71
CA ALA A 26 17.55 -13.20 -10.34
C ALA A 26 17.47 -12.01 -9.39
N ASN A 27 18.45 -11.85 -8.49
CA ASN A 27 18.52 -10.77 -7.49
C ASN A 27 17.42 -10.82 -6.42
N THR A 28 17.33 -11.96 -5.76
CA THR A 28 16.45 -12.22 -4.62
C THR A 28 17.28 -12.53 -3.37
N TYR A 29 16.65 -12.62 -2.20
CA TYR A 29 17.33 -13.01 -0.95
C TYR A 29 18.22 -14.25 -1.13
N PHE A 30 17.66 -15.31 -1.72
CA PHE A 30 18.33 -16.60 -1.93
C PHE A 30 19.56 -16.52 -2.85
N THR A 31 19.56 -15.59 -3.80
CA THR A 31 20.69 -15.39 -4.70
C THR A 31 21.75 -14.51 -4.04
N TRP A 32 21.33 -13.47 -3.33
CA TRP A 32 22.24 -12.58 -2.60
C TRP A 32 23.01 -13.32 -1.51
N SER A 33 22.34 -14.20 -0.74
CA SER A 33 22.93 -14.93 0.39
C SER A 33 24.11 -15.85 0.00
N VAL A 34 24.25 -16.15 -1.29
CA VAL A 34 25.33 -16.98 -1.86
C VAL A 34 26.24 -16.22 -2.83
N GLY A 35 26.19 -14.88 -2.83
CA GLY A 35 27.04 -14.03 -3.67
C GLY A 35 26.57 -13.88 -5.12
N GLU A 36 25.25 -13.87 -5.32
CA GLU A 36 24.55 -13.70 -6.62
C GLU A 36 24.81 -14.85 -7.62
N ASP A 37 25.31 -16.00 -7.14
CA ASP A 37 25.52 -17.21 -7.94
C ASP A 37 24.26 -18.09 -7.98
N LEU A 38 23.50 -18.02 -9.09
CA LEU A 38 22.30 -18.84 -9.31
C LEU A 38 22.58 -20.36 -9.26
N GLY A 39 23.82 -20.80 -9.54
CA GLY A 39 24.21 -22.21 -9.45
C GLY A 39 24.42 -22.70 -8.01
N ARG A 40 24.44 -21.77 -7.04
CA ARG A 40 24.55 -22.04 -5.61
C ARG A 40 23.31 -21.60 -4.82
N ALA A 41 22.36 -20.92 -5.47
CA ALA A 41 21.12 -20.50 -4.85
C ALA A 41 20.18 -21.70 -4.70
N TRP A 42 19.69 -21.90 -3.47
CA TRP A 42 18.77 -22.98 -3.14
C TRP A 42 17.40 -22.37 -2.89
N LEU A 43 16.46 -22.68 -3.79
CA LEU A 43 15.05 -22.39 -3.62
C LEU A 43 14.29 -23.71 -3.69
N SER A 44 13.45 -23.96 -2.70
CA SER A 44 12.62 -25.15 -2.63
C SER A 44 11.24 -24.80 -2.05
N LYS A 45 10.27 -25.68 -2.30
CA LYS A 45 8.94 -25.60 -1.70
C LYS A 45 8.42 -26.99 -1.36
N PHE A 46 7.53 -27.11 -0.39
CA PHE A 46 6.86 -28.38 -0.13
C PHE A 46 5.90 -28.77 -1.27
N ASN A 47 5.79 -30.07 -1.53
CA ASN A 47 4.92 -30.66 -2.56
C ASN A 47 4.69 -32.14 -2.21
N ASN A 48 3.86 -32.36 -1.20
CA ASN A 48 3.73 -33.63 -0.48
C ASN A 48 2.30 -34.19 -0.64
N ASP A 49 2.13 -35.51 -0.66
CA ASP A 49 0.83 -36.17 -0.69
C ASP A 49 0.11 -36.08 0.68
N GLY A 50 -0.96 -36.88 0.86
CA GLY A 50 -1.72 -36.91 2.11
C GLY A 50 -0.95 -37.50 3.30
N ASP A 51 0.12 -38.25 3.03
CA ASP A 51 0.94 -38.92 4.04
C ASP A 51 2.24 -38.18 4.35
N GLY A 52 2.47 -37.05 3.70
CA GLY A 52 3.68 -36.25 3.88
C GLY A 52 4.84 -36.67 2.99
N VAL A 53 4.61 -37.53 2.00
CA VAL A 53 5.64 -37.99 1.06
C VAL A 53 5.68 -37.07 -0.16
N VAL A 54 6.88 -36.71 -0.62
CA VAL A 54 7.07 -35.82 -1.77
C VAL A 54 6.46 -36.44 -3.05
N ARG A 55 5.56 -35.70 -3.72
CA ARG A 55 4.80 -36.16 -4.90
C ARG A 55 5.66 -36.27 -6.16
N SER A 56 6.53 -35.29 -6.37
CA SER A 56 7.39 -35.14 -7.55
C SER A 56 8.62 -34.32 -7.22
N ALA A 57 9.66 -34.40 -8.05
CA ALA A 57 10.93 -33.69 -7.83
C ALA A 57 10.80 -32.15 -7.86
N SER A 58 9.76 -31.63 -8.50
CA SER A 58 9.45 -30.19 -8.58
C SER A 58 7.96 -29.95 -8.79
N SER A 59 7.53 -28.72 -8.56
CA SER A 59 6.16 -28.24 -8.84
C SER A 59 6.14 -26.76 -9.23
N PRO A 60 5.15 -26.29 -10.00
CA PRO A 60 4.99 -24.87 -10.29
C PRO A 60 4.73 -24.02 -9.04
N ALA A 61 5.11 -22.74 -9.09
CA ALA A 61 4.63 -21.72 -8.16
C ALA A 61 3.09 -21.70 -8.12
N GLY A 62 2.51 -21.31 -6.98
CA GLY A 62 1.05 -21.24 -6.80
C GLY A 62 0.33 -22.59 -6.66
N THR A 63 1.05 -23.72 -6.69
CA THR A 63 0.48 -25.05 -6.44
C THR A 63 0.59 -25.45 -4.97
N GLY A 64 -0.45 -26.06 -4.41
CA GLY A 64 -0.51 -26.36 -2.98
C GLY A 64 0.59 -27.30 -2.51
N ALA A 65 1.07 -27.08 -1.28
CA ALA A 65 2.09 -27.92 -0.64
C ALA A 65 1.58 -29.34 -0.35
N GLY A 66 0.27 -29.53 -0.21
CA GLY A 66 -0.29 -30.75 0.37
C GLY A 66 -0.05 -30.84 1.87
N THR A 67 0.26 -32.03 2.38
CA THR A 67 0.44 -32.25 3.82
C THR A 67 1.90 -32.19 4.22
N VAL A 68 2.31 -31.17 4.95
CA VAL A 68 3.64 -31.05 5.55
C VAL A 68 3.60 -31.65 6.96
N THR A 69 4.40 -32.69 7.20
CA THR A 69 4.47 -33.30 8.52
C THR A 69 5.44 -32.55 9.41
N TYR A 70 5.12 -32.44 10.70
CA TYR A 70 6.01 -31.83 11.69
C TYR A 70 6.06 -32.62 13.01
N ALA A 71 7.13 -32.46 13.77
CA ALA A 71 7.29 -33.07 15.08
C ALA A 71 8.05 -32.16 16.04
N PHE A 72 7.80 -32.35 17.34
CA PHE A 72 8.46 -31.61 18.42
C PHE A 72 9.54 -32.46 19.06
N ALA A 73 10.76 -31.92 19.14
CA ALA A 73 11.84 -32.51 19.92
C ALA A 73 11.53 -32.44 21.43
N SER A 74 12.20 -33.29 22.21
CA SER A 74 12.17 -33.20 23.68
C SER A 74 12.74 -31.86 24.14
N GLY A 75 12.17 -31.28 25.19
CA GLY A 75 12.66 -30.05 25.81
C GLY A 75 11.81 -28.81 25.50
N LEU A 76 10.89 -28.89 24.53
CA LEU A 76 9.89 -27.85 24.30
C LEU A 76 8.76 -27.93 25.34
N SER A 77 8.39 -26.78 25.89
CA SER A 77 7.20 -26.59 26.72
C SER A 77 5.92 -26.78 25.90
N GLU A 78 4.78 -26.96 26.58
CA GLU A 78 3.48 -27.02 25.88
C GLU A 78 3.12 -25.68 25.21
N GLN A 79 3.57 -24.55 25.77
CA GLN A 79 3.30 -23.23 25.20
C GLN A 79 4.13 -22.98 23.93
N GLU A 80 5.40 -23.40 23.89
CA GLU A 80 6.22 -23.39 22.67
C GLU A 80 5.59 -24.25 21.57
N LYS A 81 5.16 -25.46 21.90
CA LYS A 81 4.46 -26.34 20.95
C LYS A 81 3.19 -25.68 20.41
N ALA A 82 2.41 -25.04 21.29
CA ALA A 82 1.22 -24.30 20.91
C ALA A 82 1.54 -23.10 20.01
N ALA A 83 2.62 -22.36 20.28
CA ALA A 83 3.06 -21.22 19.46
C ALA A 83 3.46 -21.66 18.05
N TYR A 84 4.27 -22.72 17.92
CA TYR A 84 4.59 -23.31 16.61
C TYR A 84 3.34 -23.79 15.88
N ALA A 85 2.45 -24.52 16.54
CA ALA A 85 1.20 -24.98 15.93
C ALA A 85 0.32 -23.80 15.49
N ALA A 86 0.27 -22.72 16.26
CA ALA A 86 -0.48 -21.51 15.92
C ALA A 86 0.11 -20.80 14.69
N ALA A 87 1.43 -20.67 14.60
CA ALA A 87 2.11 -20.09 13.43
C ALA A 87 1.89 -20.95 12.17
N LEU A 88 2.00 -22.28 12.28
CA LEU A 88 1.66 -23.19 11.18
C LEU A 88 0.20 -23.03 10.72
N ASN A 89 -0.73 -22.87 11.65
CA ASN A 89 -2.13 -22.63 11.32
C ASN A 89 -2.36 -21.26 10.66
N LEU A 90 -1.68 -20.20 11.09
CA LEU A 90 -1.70 -18.91 10.40
C LEU A 90 -1.25 -19.04 8.93
N TRP A 91 -0.18 -19.78 8.66
CA TRP A 91 0.27 -20.04 7.28
C TRP A 91 -0.74 -20.87 6.48
N SER A 92 -1.36 -21.88 7.10
CA SER A 92 -2.41 -22.71 6.49
C SER A 92 -3.69 -21.92 6.18
N ASP A 93 -4.02 -20.93 7.00
CA ASP A 93 -5.20 -20.10 6.80
C ASP A 93 -5.05 -19.12 5.62
N VAL A 94 -3.82 -18.75 5.24
CA VAL A 94 -3.56 -17.80 4.16
C VAL A 94 -3.09 -18.45 2.85
N ALA A 95 -2.51 -19.65 2.93
CA ALA A 95 -1.97 -20.39 1.78
C ALA A 95 -2.40 -21.87 1.73
N ASN A 96 -2.29 -22.49 0.56
CA ASN A 96 -2.73 -23.88 0.34
C ASN A 96 -1.72 -24.92 0.87
N ILE A 97 -1.60 -24.97 2.19
CA ILE A 97 -0.69 -25.83 2.94
C ILE A 97 -1.48 -26.49 4.07
N GLN A 98 -1.30 -27.78 4.29
CA GLN A 98 -1.86 -28.50 5.43
C GLN A 98 -0.72 -29.00 6.31
N PHE A 99 -0.88 -28.90 7.63
CA PHE A 99 0.12 -29.39 8.58
C PHE A 99 -0.43 -30.57 9.36
N ARG A 100 0.40 -31.59 9.56
CA ARG A 100 0.06 -32.77 10.35
C ARG A 100 1.19 -33.11 11.31
N GLN A 101 0.89 -33.05 12.61
CA GLN A 101 1.84 -33.52 13.61
C GLN A 101 2.07 -35.04 13.47
N THR A 102 3.30 -35.49 13.67
CA THR A 102 3.69 -36.89 13.77
C THR A 102 4.53 -37.10 15.04
N ASP A 103 4.45 -38.29 15.62
CA ASP A 103 5.28 -38.67 16.78
C ASP A 103 6.72 -39.04 16.36
N SER A 104 6.95 -39.28 15.07
CA SER A 104 8.26 -39.66 14.56
C SER A 104 9.06 -38.43 14.11
N ILE A 105 9.91 -37.93 15.00
CA ILE A 105 10.86 -36.84 14.69
C ILE A 105 11.74 -37.21 13.49
N ALA A 106 12.16 -38.48 13.39
CA ALA A 106 13.08 -38.93 12.33
C ALA A 106 12.46 -38.91 10.92
N SER A 107 11.13 -38.88 10.78
CA SER A 107 10.44 -38.84 9.48
C SER A 107 9.62 -37.57 9.26
N ALA A 108 9.63 -36.63 10.21
CA ALA A 108 8.94 -35.36 10.06
C ALA A 108 9.61 -34.48 9.01
N GLY A 109 8.78 -33.82 8.18
CA GLY A 109 9.23 -32.81 7.23
C GLY A 109 9.85 -31.59 7.91
N ILE A 110 9.30 -31.18 9.06
CA ILE A 110 9.82 -30.10 9.90
C ILE A 110 10.03 -30.64 11.32
N ARG A 111 11.24 -30.44 11.86
CA ARG A 111 11.52 -30.67 13.29
C ARG A 111 11.56 -29.34 14.03
N PHE A 112 10.85 -29.24 15.15
CA PHE A 112 10.93 -28.11 16.06
C PHE A 112 11.73 -28.46 17.30
N GLU A 113 12.66 -27.60 17.71
CA GLU A 113 13.53 -27.86 18.87
C GLU A 113 13.91 -26.59 19.64
N PRO A 114 14.31 -26.68 20.91
CA PRO A 114 14.74 -25.50 21.67
C PRO A 114 16.15 -25.05 21.24
N THR A 115 16.44 -23.76 21.33
CA THR A 115 17.81 -23.23 21.23
C THR A 115 18.07 -22.17 22.31
N ASN A 116 19.33 -22.05 22.71
CA ASN A 116 19.82 -20.95 23.55
C ASN A 116 20.69 -19.96 22.74
N GLU A 117 20.80 -20.18 21.43
CA GLU A 117 21.59 -19.37 20.50
C GLU A 117 20.67 -18.52 19.63
N GLY A 118 20.90 -17.20 19.61
CA GLY A 118 20.10 -16.26 18.84
C GLY A 118 18.66 -16.12 19.36
N ALA A 119 17.82 -15.44 18.58
CA ALA A 119 16.37 -15.37 18.80
C ALA A 119 15.64 -16.55 18.14
N GLY A 120 16.04 -16.88 16.91
CA GLY A 120 15.53 -18.00 16.12
C GLY A 120 16.53 -18.42 15.06
N ILE A 121 16.47 -19.70 14.66
CA ILE A 121 17.29 -20.27 13.60
C ILE A 121 16.43 -21.25 12.81
N THR A 122 16.41 -21.07 11.50
CA THR A 122 15.88 -22.06 10.55
C THR A 122 16.99 -22.64 9.71
N PHE A 123 17.06 -23.97 9.68
CA PHE A 123 17.92 -24.70 8.77
C PHE A 123 17.07 -25.43 7.74
N VAL A 124 17.28 -25.10 6.47
CA VAL A 124 16.70 -25.81 5.33
C VAL A 124 17.81 -26.63 4.66
N PRO A 125 17.71 -27.98 4.62
CA PRO A 125 18.73 -28.78 3.97
C PRO A 125 18.68 -28.52 2.46
N SER A 126 19.85 -28.33 1.87
CA SER A 126 19.99 -28.46 0.41
C SER A 126 19.48 -29.84 0.02
N ASN A 127 18.82 -29.97 -1.13
CA ASN A 127 18.43 -31.27 -1.71
C ASN A 127 19.31 -31.66 -2.91
N GLY A 128 20.37 -30.89 -3.19
CA GLY A 128 21.26 -31.11 -4.33
C GLY A 128 20.68 -30.65 -5.67
N ALA A 129 19.43 -30.20 -5.71
CA ALA A 129 18.83 -29.48 -6.84
C ALA A 129 19.04 -27.96 -6.69
N SER A 130 20.02 -27.41 -7.41
CA SER A 130 20.15 -25.95 -7.53
C SER A 130 18.91 -25.39 -8.22
N ALA A 131 18.52 -24.16 -7.87
CA ALA A 131 17.60 -23.41 -8.72
C ALA A 131 18.21 -23.35 -10.14
N THR A 132 17.60 -24.01 -11.12
CA THR A 132 18.16 -24.11 -12.48
C THR A 132 17.95 -22.81 -13.24
N GLY A 133 18.65 -21.74 -12.90
CA GLY A 133 18.68 -20.50 -13.68
C GLY A 133 17.40 -19.66 -13.70
N ARG A 134 17.56 -18.40 -14.11
CA ARG A 134 16.47 -17.42 -14.26
C ARG A 134 15.43 -17.91 -15.27
N GLY A 135 14.15 -17.77 -14.94
CA GLY A 135 13.05 -18.11 -15.84
C GLY A 135 12.49 -19.53 -15.69
N VAL A 136 13.06 -20.36 -14.80
CA VAL A 136 12.50 -21.69 -14.52
C VAL A 136 11.27 -21.61 -13.64
N THR A 137 10.20 -22.28 -14.07
CA THR A 137 8.90 -22.32 -13.37
C THR A 137 8.68 -23.58 -12.56
N ALA A 138 9.52 -24.61 -12.75
CA ALA A 138 9.45 -25.87 -12.00
C ALA A 138 10.34 -25.77 -10.74
N ILE A 139 9.75 -25.33 -9.62
CA ILE A 139 10.46 -25.11 -8.36
C ILE A 139 10.79 -26.47 -7.72
N PRO A 140 12.04 -26.74 -7.32
CA PRO A 140 12.43 -27.98 -6.64
C PRO A 140 11.59 -28.27 -5.40
N SER A 141 11.19 -29.52 -5.21
CA SER A 141 10.48 -29.94 -4.01
C SER A 141 11.45 -30.03 -2.82
N GLN A 142 10.97 -29.68 -1.62
CA GLN A 142 11.71 -29.86 -0.38
C GLN A 142 11.66 -31.33 0.06
N ASN A 143 12.81 -32.00 0.04
CA ASN A 143 12.98 -33.31 0.69
C ASN A 143 13.48 -33.07 2.12
N SER A 144 12.74 -33.54 3.11
CA SER A 144 13.15 -33.46 4.51
C SER A 144 12.52 -34.63 5.26
N PRO A 145 13.30 -35.52 5.89
CA PRO A 145 14.76 -35.62 5.76
C PRO A 145 15.21 -35.94 4.32
N ASP A 146 16.38 -35.47 3.92
CA ASP A 146 17.01 -35.76 2.63
C ASP A 146 17.86 -37.04 2.69
N SER A 147 18.23 -37.58 1.52
CA SER A 147 19.04 -38.81 1.43
C SER A 147 20.49 -38.65 1.90
N ARG A 148 20.92 -37.42 2.23
CA ARG A 148 22.26 -37.07 2.70
C ARG A 148 22.29 -36.88 4.21
N GLY A 149 21.17 -37.07 4.91
CA GLY A 149 21.03 -36.94 6.34
C GLY A 149 20.71 -35.53 6.83
N GLY A 150 20.42 -34.60 5.93
CA GLY A 150 19.92 -33.27 6.26
C GLY A 150 18.42 -33.32 6.60
N GLN A 151 18.01 -32.64 7.66
CA GLN A 151 16.60 -32.51 8.03
C GLN A 151 16.30 -31.05 8.37
N LEU A 152 15.19 -30.54 7.83
CA LEU A 152 14.74 -29.19 8.12
C LEU A 152 14.36 -29.10 9.59
N HIS A 153 14.97 -28.13 10.28
CA HIS A 153 14.62 -27.82 11.66
C HIS A 153 14.49 -26.32 11.88
N VAL A 154 13.60 -25.99 12.82
CA VAL A 154 13.37 -24.64 13.31
C VAL A 154 13.60 -24.66 14.82
N SER A 155 14.38 -23.70 15.28
CA SER A 155 14.71 -23.55 16.69
C SER A 155 14.49 -22.11 17.12
N ILE A 156 13.81 -21.90 18.24
CA ILE A 156 13.61 -20.57 18.83
C ILE A 156 14.16 -20.54 20.25
N ASN A 157 14.63 -19.36 20.65
CA ASN A 157 14.90 -19.04 22.03
C ASN A 157 13.69 -18.28 22.57
N ALA A 158 12.89 -18.94 23.42
CA ALA A 158 11.67 -18.38 24.01
C ALA A 158 11.86 -18.17 25.52
N PRO A 159 12.51 -17.08 25.96
CA PRO A 159 12.68 -16.80 27.38
C PRO A 159 11.34 -16.48 28.06
N ASP A 160 10.39 -15.87 27.33
CA ASP A 160 8.99 -15.79 27.70
C ASP A 160 8.21 -16.89 26.97
N GLN A 161 7.52 -17.72 27.75
CA GLN A 161 6.74 -18.84 27.26
C GLN A 161 5.24 -18.49 27.20
N ASN A 162 4.85 -17.28 27.62
CA ASN A 162 3.46 -16.87 27.72
C ASN A 162 2.95 -16.13 26.46
N PHE A 163 2.91 -16.85 25.34
CA PHE A 163 2.59 -16.32 24.01
C PHE A 163 1.20 -15.68 23.87
N ASP A 164 0.23 -16.06 24.70
CA ASP A 164 -1.14 -15.56 24.67
C ASP A 164 -1.33 -14.23 25.40
N SER A 165 -0.29 -13.75 26.11
CA SER A 165 -0.31 -12.45 26.77
C SER A 165 -0.20 -11.26 25.83
N PHE A 166 0.34 -11.47 24.62
CA PHE A 166 0.65 -10.42 23.66
C PHE A 166 1.44 -9.24 24.25
N SER A 167 2.16 -9.47 25.36
CA SER A 167 3.14 -8.52 25.90
C SER A 167 4.21 -8.22 24.85
N PRO A 168 4.97 -7.11 24.96
CA PRO A 168 6.12 -6.85 24.09
C PRO A 168 7.05 -8.06 23.88
N ASP A 169 7.44 -8.74 24.97
CA ASP A 169 8.32 -9.92 24.92
C ASP A 169 7.64 -11.13 24.26
N ALA A 170 6.35 -11.37 24.57
CA ALA A 170 5.58 -12.45 23.96
C ALA A 170 5.33 -12.19 22.47
N ALA A 171 5.03 -10.94 22.08
CA ALA A 171 4.82 -10.51 20.70
C ALA A 171 6.11 -10.63 19.89
N TYR A 172 7.27 -10.25 20.46
CA TYR A 172 8.57 -10.49 19.83
C TYR A 172 8.81 -11.98 19.57
N THR A 173 8.63 -12.82 20.60
CA THR A 173 8.85 -14.26 20.47
C THR A 173 7.89 -14.89 19.46
N LEU A 174 6.61 -14.50 19.47
CA LEU A 174 5.62 -14.92 18.48
C LEU A 174 6.00 -14.49 17.06
N SER A 175 6.43 -13.23 16.88
CA SER A 175 6.93 -12.72 15.60
C SER A 175 8.10 -13.55 15.09
N THR A 176 9.03 -13.94 15.97
CA THR A 176 10.14 -14.85 15.63
C THR A 176 9.65 -16.22 15.20
N VAL A 177 8.67 -16.82 15.90
CA VAL A 177 8.10 -18.11 15.47
C VAL A 177 7.50 -18.03 14.07
N ILE A 178 6.74 -16.95 13.79
CA ILE A 178 6.14 -16.73 12.47
C ILE A 178 7.23 -16.52 11.41
N HIS A 179 8.28 -15.74 11.73
CA HIS A 179 9.43 -15.50 10.86
C HIS A 179 10.16 -16.79 10.47
N GLU A 180 10.56 -17.59 11.46
CA GLU A 180 11.32 -18.82 11.23
C GLU A 180 10.48 -19.88 10.50
N THR A 181 9.20 -20.00 10.83
CA THR A 181 8.30 -20.87 10.05
C THR A 181 8.08 -20.35 8.63
N GLY A 182 8.14 -19.03 8.39
CA GLY A 182 8.17 -18.44 7.05
C GLY A 182 9.38 -18.89 6.24
N HIS A 183 10.57 -18.90 6.84
CA HIS A 183 11.78 -19.48 6.22
C HIS A 183 11.63 -20.96 5.90
N ALA A 184 11.11 -21.75 6.85
CA ALA A 184 10.88 -23.18 6.64
C ALA A 184 9.99 -23.46 5.43
N LEU A 185 9.09 -22.52 5.10
CA LEU A 185 8.16 -22.62 3.99
C LEU A 185 8.65 -21.95 2.70
N GLY A 186 9.82 -21.28 2.72
CA GLY A 186 10.48 -20.77 1.52
C GLY A 186 10.42 -19.25 1.33
N LEU A 187 10.13 -18.46 2.37
CA LEU A 187 10.37 -17.02 2.35
C LEU A 187 11.83 -16.71 2.71
N GLY A 188 12.41 -15.71 2.06
CA GLY A 188 13.69 -15.10 2.46
C GLY A 188 13.50 -13.94 3.42
N HIS A 189 14.57 -13.22 3.76
CA HIS A 189 14.41 -11.89 4.37
C HIS A 189 13.92 -10.87 3.34
N ALA A 190 13.31 -9.80 3.83
CA ALA A 190 12.87 -8.66 3.02
C ALA A 190 14.05 -7.86 2.44
N GLY A 191 15.23 -7.90 3.08
CA GLY A 191 16.42 -7.19 2.61
C GLY A 191 17.67 -8.04 2.41
N ARG A 192 18.73 -7.38 1.93
CA ARG A 192 20.05 -7.98 1.67
C ARG A 192 20.88 -8.05 2.96
N TYR A 193 20.32 -8.68 3.98
CA TYR A 193 20.95 -8.80 5.29
C TYR A 193 20.67 -10.16 5.91
N ASN A 194 21.54 -10.53 6.85
CA ASN A 194 21.38 -11.70 7.70
C ASN A 194 21.94 -11.37 9.09
N GLY A 195 21.12 -11.47 10.13
CA GLY A 195 21.44 -10.95 11.47
C GLY A 195 21.13 -9.46 11.66
N ALA A 196 21.60 -8.87 12.76
CA ALA A 196 21.14 -7.57 13.25
C ALA A 196 21.55 -6.33 12.41
N ASP A 197 22.36 -6.48 11.37
CA ASP A 197 22.74 -5.36 10.48
C ASP A 197 21.80 -5.30 9.27
N PHE A 198 20.84 -4.39 9.31
CA PHE A 198 19.88 -4.14 8.23
C PHE A 198 20.24 -2.92 7.36
N SER A 199 21.51 -2.48 7.37
CA SER A 199 21.97 -1.32 6.58
C SER A 199 21.77 -1.47 5.06
N ALA A 200 21.64 -2.70 4.59
CA ALA A 200 21.33 -3.04 3.20
C ALA A 200 19.82 -3.25 2.95
N GLN A 201 18.98 -2.42 3.58
CA GLN A 201 17.54 -2.36 3.34
C GLN A 201 17.25 -2.20 1.84
N SER A 202 16.35 -3.00 1.28
CA SER A 202 16.18 -3.07 -0.19
C SER A 202 15.21 -2.03 -0.76
N GLY A 203 14.28 -1.51 0.05
CA GLY A 203 13.33 -0.50 -0.38
C GLY A 203 12.33 -0.11 0.70
N VAL A 204 11.33 0.70 0.33
CA VAL A 204 10.29 1.20 1.26
C VAL A 204 9.35 0.12 1.79
N TYR A 205 9.32 -1.06 1.16
CA TYR A 205 8.49 -2.20 1.54
C TYR A 205 9.26 -3.25 2.35
N ASP A 206 10.58 -3.12 2.46
CA ASP A 206 11.40 -3.87 3.41
C ASP A 206 11.19 -3.27 4.80
N SER A 207 10.07 -3.61 5.42
CA SER A 207 9.68 -3.13 6.75
C SER A 207 8.71 -4.11 7.40
N GLN A 208 8.74 -4.21 8.73
CA GLN A 208 7.81 -5.02 9.51
C GLN A 208 6.34 -4.58 9.34
N LEU A 209 6.07 -3.37 8.82
CA LEU A 209 4.72 -2.98 8.40
C LEU A 209 4.17 -3.87 7.27
N TRP A 210 5.05 -4.35 6.39
CA TRP A 210 4.69 -5.08 5.18
C TRP A 210 5.05 -6.56 5.22
N SER A 211 6.09 -6.94 5.96
CA SER A 211 6.57 -8.31 6.07
C SER A 211 7.22 -8.59 7.43
N VAL A 212 6.79 -9.65 8.11
CA VAL A 212 7.44 -10.21 9.30
C VAL A 212 8.88 -10.68 9.02
N MET A 213 9.23 -10.86 7.74
CA MET A 213 10.57 -11.24 7.30
C MET A 213 11.56 -10.06 7.27
N SER A 214 11.10 -8.84 7.58
CA SER A 214 11.97 -7.67 7.69
C SER A 214 12.49 -7.48 9.11
N TYR A 215 13.72 -6.99 9.22
CA TYR A 215 14.31 -6.57 10.50
C TYR A 215 14.12 -5.07 10.77
N VAL A 216 13.55 -4.33 9.81
CA VAL A 216 13.36 -2.89 9.93
C VAL A 216 11.98 -2.59 10.53
N LYS A 217 11.96 -2.13 11.78
CA LYS A 217 10.72 -1.66 12.41
C LYS A 217 10.17 -0.45 11.64
N PRO A 218 8.85 -0.30 11.54
CA PRO A 218 8.26 0.74 10.69
C PRO A 218 8.39 2.15 11.23
N ASP A 219 8.66 2.28 12.52
CA ASP A 219 8.88 3.53 13.25
C ASP A 219 10.35 3.71 13.67
N ASP A 220 11.27 2.87 13.17
CA ASP A 220 12.70 3.03 13.42
C ASP A 220 13.26 4.22 12.62
N PRO A 221 13.74 5.29 13.30
CA PRO A 221 14.31 6.45 12.62
C PRO A 221 15.65 6.15 11.93
N SER A 222 16.31 5.04 12.25
CA SER A 222 17.55 4.59 11.59
C SER A 222 17.30 3.85 10.27
N GLY A 223 16.06 3.46 9.98
CA GLY A 223 15.70 2.82 8.72
C GLY A 223 15.94 3.74 7.52
N ALA A 224 16.74 3.28 6.55
CA ALA A 224 17.17 4.08 5.40
C ALA A 224 15.99 4.62 4.56
N PHE A 225 14.86 3.91 4.56
CA PHE A 225 13.66 4.28 3.81
C PHE A 225 12.52 4.84 4.66
N ASN A 226 12.69 5.06 5.97
CA ASN A 226 11.63 5.57 6.86
C ASN A 226 11.00 6.87 6.32
N ALA A 227 11.84 7.86 5.97
CA ALA A 227 11.39 9.14 5.40
C ALA A 227 10.68 8.98 4.04
N LEU A 228 10.88 7.88 3.33
CA LEU A 228 10.28 7.57 2.03
C LEU A 228 9.12 6.58 2.11
N SER A 229 8.79 6.05 3.30
CA SER A 229 7.68 5.10 3.49
C SER A 229 6.37 5.66 2.89
N PRO A 230 5.60 4.85 2.13
CA PRO A 230 4.30 5.26 1.61
C PRO A 230 3.26 5.44 2.74
N VAL A 231 3.49 4.82 3.90
CA VAL A 231 2.63 4.93 5.09
C VAL A 231 3.37 5.75 6.14
N LYS A 232 2.76 6.86 6.56
CA LYS A 232 3.37 7.84 7.47
C LYS A 232 2.81 7.73 8.88
N GLY A 233 3.64 8.12 9.85
CA GLY A 233 3.24 8.26 11.25
C GLY A 233 3.00 6.94 11.97
N THR A 234 3.42 5.80 11.42
CA THR A 234 3.37 4.51 12.12
C THR A 234 4.08 4.60 13.46
N ASN A 235 3.48 4.02 14.49
CA ASN A 235 4.02 3.97 15.84
C ASN A 235 3.59 2.66 16.50
N TRP A 236 4.56 1.77 16.70
CA TRP A 236 4.39 0.51 17.43
C TRP A 236 5.33 0.43 18.64
N SER A 237 6.17 1.44 18.86
CA SER A 237 7.28 1.37 19.81
C SER A 237 7.20 2.36 20.96
N THR A 238 6.31 3.35 20.90
CA THR A 238 6.25 4.40 21.93
C THR A 238 4.83 4.74 22.35
N ASN A 239 4.62 4.93 23.65
CA ASN A 239 3.36 5.46 24.18
C ASN A 239 3.39 7.00 24.21
N ASN A 240 2.26 7.62 24.56
CA ASN A 240 2.11 9.09 24.63
C ASN A 240 3.01 9.77 25.67
N SER A 241 3.56 9.01 26.63
CA SER A 241 4.50 9.51 27.65
C SER A 241 5.96 9.39 27.19
N GLY A 242 6.21 8.84 25.99
CA GLY A 242 7.55 8.55 25.47
C GLY A 242 8.19 7.30 26.07
N GLU A 243 7.43 6.48 26.80
CA GLU A 243 7.94 5.20 27.29
C GLU A 243 7.96 4.18 26.13
N ILE A 244 8.97 3.33 26.16
CA ILE A 244 9.19 2.28 25.17
C ILE A 244 8.14 1.18 25.37
N TYR A 245 7.35 0.94 24.33
CA TYR A 245 6.23 -0.01 24.28
C TYR A 245 6.34 -0.86 23.00
N GLU A 246 7.48 -1.52 22.83
CA GLU A 246 7.90 -2.18 21.58
C GLU A 246 7.09 -3.43 21.24
N LEU A 247 6.06 -3.26 20.41
CA LEU A 247 5.33 -4.38 19.83
C LEU A 247 5.90 -4.82 18.49
N HIS A 248 5.55 -6.05 18.11
CA HIS A 248 5.95 -6.71 16.87
C HIS A 248 4.73 -7.32 16.18
N SER A 249 4.85 -7.63 14.89
CA SER A 249 3.81 -8.32 14.13
C SER A 249 3.42 -9.65 14.76
N GLN A 250 2.14 -9.84 15.01
CA GLN A 250 1.54 -11.02 15.64
C GLN A 250 0.92 -11.99 14.64
N THR A 251 0.91 -11.63 13.35
CA THR A 251 0.47 -12.47 12.21
C THR A 251 1.42 -12.28 11.03
N PRO A 252 1.37 -13.15 10.00
CA PRO A 252 1.90 -12.81 8.69
C PRO A 252 1.35 -11.46 8.22
N MET A 253 2.21 -10.62 7.65
CA MET A 253 1.87 -9.30 7.14
C MET A 253 1.51 -9.36 5.64
N MET A 254 1.11 -8.23 5.05
CA MET A 254 0.52 -8.22 3.70
C MET A 254 1.38 -8.90 2.62
N LEU A 255 2.70 -8.66 2.61
CA LEU A 255 3.60 -9.25 1.62
C LEU A 255 3.98 -10.70 1.96
N ASP A 256 3.91 -11.09 3.24
CA ASP A 256 4.08 -12.49 3.65
C ASP A 256 2.92 -13.35 3.15
N ILE A 257 1.69 -12.84 3.28
CA ILE A 257 0.47 -13.49 2.79
C ILE A 257 0.57 -13.70 1.29
N LEU A 258 0.83 -12.63 0.53
CA LEU A 258 1.00 -12.73 -0.92
C LEU A 258 2.20 -13.61 -1.31
N GLY A 259 3.27 -13.59 -0.51
CA GLY A 259 4.47 -14.38 -0.74
C GLY A 259 4.19 -15.86 -0.62
N MET A 260 3.52 -16.25 0.46
CA MET A 260 3.13 -17.63 0.69
C MET A 260 2.12 -18.11 -0.35
N GLN A 261 1.19 -17.25 -0.78
CA GLN A 261 0.28 -17.53 -1.88
C GLN A 261 0.98 -17.62 -3.25
N ARG A 262 2.05 -16.86 -3.47
CA ARG A 262 2.87 -17.01 -4.69
C ARG A 262 3.57 -18.37 -4.71
N ILE A 263 4.05 -18.86 -3.57
CA ILE A 263 4.71 -20.16 -3.49
C ILE A 263 3.67 -21.30 -3.60
N TYR A 264 2.56 -21.23 -2.87
CA TYR A 264 1.65 -22.36 -2.65
C TYR A 264 0.21 -22.19 -3.16
N GLY A 265 -0.17 -20.98 -3.57
CA GLY A 265 -1.56 -20.62 -3.88
C GLY A 265 -2.35 -20.22 -2.64
N ALA A 266 -3.46 -19.52 -2.83
CA ALA A 266 -4.37 -19.11 -1.76
C ALA A 266 -4.93 -20.32 -1.00
N SER A 267 -5.16 -20.15 0.30
CA SER A 267 -5.75 -21.21 1.13
C SER A 267 -7.07 -21.71 0.54
N THR A 268 -7.34 -22.99 0.76
CA THR A 268 -8.62 -23.65 0.43
C THR A 268 -9.47 -23.90 1.68
N SER A 269 -8.97 -23.55 2.88
CA SER A 269 -9.71 -23.71 4.13
C SER A 269 -10.96 -22.84 4.18
N ASN A 270 -11.93 -23.16 5.04
CA ASN A 270 -13.12 -22.32 5.23
C ASN A 270 -12.93 -21.24 6.32
N THR A 271 -11.75 -21.14 6.94
CA THR A 271 -11.50 -20.23 8.07
C THR A 271 -11.77 -18.78 7.69
N PHE A 272 -11.23 -18.33 6.55
CA PHE A 272 -11.33 -16.96 6.07
C PHE A 272 -11.99 -16.89 4.69
N ALA A 273 -13.21 -17.44 4.59
CA ALA A 273 -13.97 -17.57 3.35
C ALA A 273 -15.17 -16.61 3.24
N GLY A 274 -15.32 -15.66 4.16
CA GLY A 274 -16.36 -14.65 4.21
C GLY A 274 -17.23 -14.74 5.46
N GLY A 275 -17.75 -13.60 5.89
CA GLY A 275 -18.62 -13.48 7.07
C GLY A 275 -17.88 -13.46 8.42
N GLN A 276 -16.55 -13.35 8.40
CA GLN A 276 -15.77 -13.32 9.63
C GLN A 276 -15.83 -11.94 10.29
N THR A 277 -15.87 -11.94 11.62
CA THR A 277 -15.70 -10.74 12.45
C THR A 277 -14.32 -10.77 13.08
N TYR A 278 -13.52 -9.75 12.79
CA TYR A 278 -12.17 -9.55 13.33
C TYR A 278 -12.28 -8.51 14.44
N GLY A 279 -11.68 -8.80 15.60
CA GLY A 279 -11.68 -7.92 16.77
C GLY A 279 -12.64 -8.38 17.87
N PHE A 280 -13.33 -7.44 18.49
CA PHE A 280 -14.35 -7.77 19.50
C PHE A 280 -15.46 -8.61 18.87
N ASN A 281 -16.11 -9.44 19.68
CA ASN A 281 -17.19 -10.33 19.24
C ASN A 281 -16.78 -11.28 18.08
N THR A 282 -15.49 -11.59 17.95
CA THR A 282 -15.00 -12.42 16.85
C THR A 282 -15.72 -13.77 16.79
N ASN A 283 -16.08 -14.20 15.58
CA ASN A 283 -16.62 -15.52 15.27
C ASN A 283 -15.57 -16.46 14.64
N ILE A 284 -14.30 -16.04 14.61
CA ILE A 284 -13.20 -16.86 14.12
C ILE A 284 -13.05 -18.06 15.06
N ALA A 285 -12.91 -19.23 14.46
CA ALA A 285 -12.78 -20.51 15.15
C ALA A 285 -11.36 -21.06 15.01
N GLY A 286 -11.04 -22.07 15.83
CA GLY A 286 -9.72 -22.70 15.81
C GLY A 286 -8.64 -21.85 16.49
N THR A 287 -7.38 -22.27 16.32
CA THR A 287 -6.23 -21.68 17.02
C THR A 287 -5.92 -20.26 16.55
N SER A 288 -6.34 -19.87 15.35
CA SER A 288 -6.10 -18.54 14.81
C SER A 288 -6.98 -17.48 15.46
N ARG A 289 -8.05 -17.89 16.17
CA ARG A 289 -8.96 -16.97 16.90
C ARG A 289 -8.19 -16.01 17.79
N GLN A 290 -7.20 -16.50 18.55
CA GLN A 290 -6.51 -15.73 19.58
C GLN A 290 -5.86 -14.43 19.06
N PHE A 291 -5.38 -14.42 17.81
CA PHE A 291 -4.74 -13.25 17.22
C PHE A 291 -5.74 -12.15 16.86
N TYR A 292 -6.98 -12.53 16.57
CA TYR A 292 -8.04 -11.64 16.10
C TYR A 292 -9.14 -11.41 17.15
N ASP A 293 -8.96 -11.88 18.38
CA ASP A 293 -9.91 -11.67 19.49
C ASP A 293 -9.42 -10.52 20.37
N PHE A 294 -9.99 -9.32 20.17
CA PHE A 294 -9.57 -8.12 20.91
C PHE A 294 -10.08 -8.08 22.35
N THR A 295 -10.77 -9.12 22.82
CA THR A 295 -10.98 -9.30 24.27
C THR A 295 -9.73 -9.81 24.98
N ASN A 296 -8.80 -10.42 24.23
CA ASN A 296 -7.53 -10.91 24.73
C ASN A 296 -6.34 -10.12 24.15
N ASN A 297 -6.32 -9.93 22.83
CA ASN A 297 -5.29 -9.14 22.14
C ASN A 297 -5.68 -7.65 22.12
N LEU A 298 -5.42 -6.95 23.22
CA LEU A 298 -5.83 -5.56 23.43
C LEU A 298 -5.03 -4.54 22.57
N ASP A 299 -3.83 -4.91 22.14
CA ASP A 299 -2.94 -4.07 21.35
C ASP A 299 -2.49 -4.83 20.08
N PRO A 300 -3.42 -5.06 19.13
CA PRO A 300 -3.18 -5.94 18.00
C PRO A 300 -2.23 -5.32 16.99
N VAL A 301 -1.15 -6.02 16.61
CA VAL A 301 -0.29 -5.66 15.47
C VAL A 301 -0.38 -6.78 14.45
N LEU A 302 -1.29 -6.65 13.48
CA LEU A 302 -1.67 -7.78 12.62
C LEU A 302 -2.12 -7.33 11.22
N THR A 303 -2.27 -8.31 10.33
CA THR A 303 -2.94 -8.13 9.03
C THR A 303 -4.18 -9.01 8.95
N ILE A 304 -5.31 -8.43 8.55
CA ILE A 304 -6.56 -9.12 8.27
C ILE A 304 -6.52 -9.69 6.84
N TYR A 305 -6.72 -11.00 6.72
CA TYR A 305 -6.88 -11.69 5.44
C TYR A 305 -8.24 -12.38 5.35
N ASN A 306 -8.94 -12.18 4.23
CA ASN A 306 -10.17 -12.90 3.90
C ASN A 306 -10.45 -12.91 2.40
N ARG A 307 -10.76 -14.09 1.83
CA ARG A 307 -11.08 -14.22 0.39
C ARG A 307 -12.56 -14.01 0.06
N GLY A 308 -13.41 -13.93 1.08
CA GLY A 308 -14.86 -13.79 0.94
C GLY A 308 -15.36 -12.38 1.19
N ILE A 309 -16.68 -12.27 1.28
CA ILE A 309 -17.41 -11.02 1.55
C ILE A 309 -18.17 -11.12 2.88
N GLY A 310 -18.74 -10.02 3.33
CA GLY A 310 -19.51 -9.92 4.56
C GLY A 310 -18.64 -9.80 5.81
N ASN A 311 -17.37 -9.41 5.66
CA ASN A 311 -16.42 -9.37 6.77
C ASN A 311 -16.57 -8.08 7.58
N THR A 312 -16.30 -8.17 8.89
CA THR A 312 -16.45 -7.09 9.86
C THR A 312 -15.14 -6.82 10.58
N LEU A 313 -14.74 -5.55 10.69
CA LEU A 313 -13.75 -5.09 11.67
C LEU A 313 -14.50 -4.47 12.85
N ASP A 314 -14.45 -5.13 13.99
CA ASP A 314 -15.15 -4.75 15.21
C ASP A 314 -14.13 -4.29 16.27
N VAL A 315 -14.04 -2.99 16.48
CA VAL A 315 -13.19 -2.36 17.50
C VAL A 315 -14.02 -1.82 18.68
N SER A 316 -15.25 -2.32 18.85
CA SER A 316 -16.26 -1.74 19.74
C SER A 316 -15.92 -1.72 21.23
N GLY A 317 -14.98 -2.56 21.67
CA GLY A 317 -14.54 -2.59 23.06
C GLY A 317 -13.49 -1.54 23.40
N PHE A 318 -12.85 -0.90 22.41
CA PHE A 318 -11.86 0.14 22.69
C PHE A 318 -12.52 1.46 23.11
N ARG A 319 -11.84 2.15 24.02
CA ARG A 319 -12.31 3.43 24.60
C ARG A 319 -11.61 4.64 24.01
N THR A 320 -10.51 4.42 23.30
CA THR A 320 -9.69 5.45 22.68
C THR A 320 -10.14 5.68 21.24
N ASN A 321 -9.79 6.85 20.70
CA ASN A 321 -10.07 7.18 19.30
C ASN A 321 -9.43 6.16 18.37
N SER A 322 -10.22 5.66 17.43
CA SER A 322 -9.79 4.74 16.39
C SER A 322 -9.83 5.40 15.02
N THR A 323 -8.88 5.05 14.16
CA THR A 323 -8.89 5.39 12.74
C THR A 323 -9.02 4.11 11.92
N ILE A 324 -10.15 3.93 11.24
CA ILE A 324 -10.53 2.67 10.60
C ILE A 324 -10.61 2.89 9.10
N ASN A 325 -9.71 2.26 8.35
CA ASN A 325 -9.74 2.28 6.90
C ASN A 325 -10.14 0.90 6.37
N LEU A 326 -11.20 0.83 5.56
CA LEU A 326 -11.75 -0.41 5.04
C LEU A 326 -11.17 -0.81 3.67
N ALA A 327 -10.32 0.03 3.08
CA ALA A 327 -9.74 -0.25 1.78
C ALA A 327 -8.66 -1.36 1.86
N PRO A 328 -8.63 -2.31 0.92
CA PRO A 328 -7.56 -3.29 0.82
C PRO A 328 -6.19 -2.60 0.69
N GLY A 329 -5.15 -3.17 1.29
CA GLY A 329 -3.79 -2.62 1.23
C GLY A 329 -3.55 -1.40 2.11
N THR A 330 -4.50 -1.06 2.99
CA THR A 330 -4.40 0.07 3.92
C THR A 330 -4.32 -0.38 5.37
N PHE A 331 -4.06 0.58 6.25
CA PHE A 331 -3.87 0.35 7.68
C PHE A 331 -4.88 1.15 8.50
N SER A 332 -5.28 0.57 9.61
CA SER A 332 -6.11 1.17 10.66
C SER A 332 -5.29 1.31 11.94
N SER A 333 -5.75 2.20 12.82
CA SER A 333 -5.16 2.49 14.13
C SER A 333 -6.22 2.28 15.20
N ALA A 334 -6.07 1.26 16.04
CA ALA A 334 -7.01 0.96 17.13
C ALA A 334 -6.32 0.07 18.17
N SER A 335 -6.41 0.42 19.45
CA SER A 335 -5.72 -0.27 20.55
C SER A 335 -6.34 0.13 21.89
N GLU A 336 -6.11 -0.62 22.96
CA GLU A 336 -6.58 -0.25 24.30
C GLU A 336 -5.85 1.00 24.82
N ASN A 337 -4.56 1.13 24.50
CA ASN A 337 -3.74 2.26 24.94
C ASN A 337 -3.94 3.55 24.10
N GLY A 338 -4.52 3.45 22.90
CA GLY A 338 -4.78 4.56 21.99
C GLY A 338 -3.53 5.23 21.39
N THR A 339 -2.36 4.60 21.49
CA THR A 339 -1.08 5.16 21.01
C THR A 339 -0.59 4.47 19.75
N LEU A 340 -1.11 3.28 19.43
CA LEU A 340 -0.72 2.56 18.23
C LEU A 340 -1.26 3.24 16.98
N VAL A 341 -0.39 3.37 15.98
CA VAL A 341 -0.72 3.94 14.68
C VAL A 341 -0.34 2.94 13.58
N ASN A 342 -1.24 2.69 12.64
CA ASN A 342 -1.10 1.75 11.52
C ASN A 342 -0.83 0.30 11.97
N ASN A 343 -1.44 -0.14 13.07
CA ASN A 343 -1.22 -1.48 13.65
C ASN A 343 -2.11 -2.58 13.07
N ILE A 344 -3.23 -2.24 12.42
CA ILE A 344 -4.13 -3.23 11.81
C ILE A 344 -4.13 -3.06 10.30
N GLY A 345 -3.43 -3.93 9.57
CA GLY A 345 -3.43 -3.96 8.11
C GLY A 345 -4.62 -4.73 7.53
N ILE A 346 -5.07 -4.38 6.33
CA ILE A 346 -5.98 -5.20 5.50
C ILE A 346 -5.22 -5.70 4.28
N ALA A 347 -5.12 -7.03 4.09
CA ALA A 347 -4.42 -7.60 2.95
C ALA A 347 -5.01 -7.11 1.61
N LEU A 348 -4.14 -7.06 0.57
CA LEU A 348 -4.42 -6.37 -0.69
C LEU A 348 -5.58 -6.95 -1.53
N ASP A 349 -6.00 -8.17 -1.24
CA ASP A 349 -7.13 -8.86 -1.87
C ASP A 349 -8.31 -9.08 -0.91
N THR A 350 -8.26 -8.47 0.28
CA THR A 350 -9.25 -8.68 1.34
C THR A 350 -10.30 -7.58 1.36
N ARG A 351 -11.57 -8.01 1.42
CA ARG A 351 -12.71 -7.11 1.47
C ARG A 351 -13.29 -7.04 2.89
N ILE A 352 -13.32 -5.84 3.46
CA ILE A 352 -14.09 -5.54 4.67
C ILE A 352 -15.36 -4.76 4.27
N ASP A 353 -16.49 -5.22 4.79
CA ASP A 353 -17.82 -4.70 4.46
C ASP A 353 -18.44 -3.92 5.62
N LYS A 354 -18.03 -4.23 6.85
CA LYS A 354 -18.59 -3.64 8.05
C LYS A 354 -17.52 -3.16 9.02
N ALA A 355 -17.80 -2.06 9.69
CA ALA A 355 -16.97 -1.50 10.75
C ALA A 355 -17.82 -1.14 11.96
N ILE A 356 -17.31 -1.43 13.16
CA ILE A 356 -17.95 -1.03 14.42
C ILE A 356 -16.89 -0.30 15.26
N GLY A 357 -17.12 0.98 15.52
CA GLY A 357 -16.32 1.82 16.40
C GLY A 357 -16.62 1.60 17.88
N GLY A 358 -15.76 2.15 18.71
CA GLY A 358 -15.74 2.04 20.15
C GLY A 358 -16.51 3.15 20.85
N SER A 359 -15.98 3.61 21.99
CA SER A 359 -16.50 4.77 22.71
C SER A 359 -15.65 6.03 22.53
N GLY A 360 -14.62 5.98 21.69
CA GLY A 360 -13.76 7.11 21.33
C GLY A 360 -14.42 7.99 20.27
N ASN A 361 -13.72 9.05 19.85
CA ASN A 361 -14.14 9.81 18.66
C ASN A 361 -13.48 9.17 17.45
N ASP A 362 -14.22 8.34 16.75
CA ASP A 362 -13.66 7.45 15.72
C ASP A 362 -13.77 8.06 14.32
N THR A 363 -12.79 7.73 13.49
CA THR A 363 -12.75 8.14 12.09
C THR A 363 -12.77 6.93 11.18
N PHE A 364 -13.66 6.91 10.20
CA PHE A 364 -13.83 5.81 9.26
C PHE A 364 -13.56 6.25 7.82
N PHE A 365 -12.85 5.44 7.05
CA PHE A 365 -12.67 5.59 5.61
C PHE A 365 -13.32 4.40 4.89
N THR A 366 -14.35 4.70 4.08
CA THR A 366 -15.05 3.70 3.26
C THR A 366 -14.22 3.29 2.04
N ASN A 367 -14.57 2.16 1.44
CA ASN A 367 -13.89 1.63 0.25
C ASN A 367 -14.79 1.63 -1.01
N GLY A 368 -15.96 2.27 -0.92
CA GLY A 368 -16.89 2.45 -2.05
C GLY A 368 -17.69 1.20 -2.44
N ASN A 369 -17.65 0.13 -1.64
CA ASN A 369 -18.31 -1.15 -1.95
C ASN A 369 -19.69 -1.34 -1.28
N GLY A 370 -20.21 -0.31 -0.61
CA GLY A 370 -21.48 -0.34 0.13
C GLY A 370 -21.29 -0.83 1.57
N ASN A 371 -20.60 -0.03 2.39
CA ASN A 371 -20.20 -0.40 3.73
C ASN A 371 -21.34 -0.24 4.75
N THR A 372 -21.34 -1.05 5.81
CA THR A 372 -22.16 -0.80 7.01
C THR A 372 -21.27 -0.33 8.15
N ILE A 373 -21.46 0.90 8.61
CA ILE A 373 -20.65 1.51 9.66
C ILE A 373 -21.53 1.85 10.86
N ASN A 374 -21.08 1.43 12.04
CA ASN A 374 -21.58 1.90 13.31
C ASN A 374 -20.47 2.63 14.04
N GLY A 375 -20.61 3.93 14.31
CA GLY A 375 -19.58 4.70 15.04
C GLY A 375 -19.44 4.28 16.50
N GLY A 376 -20.51 3.74 17.10
CA GLY A 376 -20.52 3.40 18.51
C GLY A 376 -21.00 4.59 19.35
N SER A 377 -20.24 4.96 20.37
CA SER A 377 -20.46 6.19 21.14
C SER A 377 -19.30 7.14 20.90
N GLY A 378 -19.52 8.45 21.01
CA GLY A 378 -18.48 9.43 20.74
C GLY A 378 -18.96 10.44 19.73
N SER A 379 -18.03 11.19 19.15
CA SER A 379 -18.28 12.03 17.99
C SER A 379 -17.52 11.47 16.80
N ASP A 380 -18.24 10.75 15.95
CA ASP A 380 -17.67 9.90 14.92
C ASP A 380 -17.81 10.53 13.53
N THR A 381 -16.78 10.35 12.71
CA THR A 381 -16.69 10.90 11.35
C THR A 381 -16.50 9.82 10.32
N VAL A 382 -17.29 9.84 9.25
CA VAL A 382 -17.13 8.94 8.10
C VAL A 382 -16.68 9.73 6.88
N TYR A 383 -15.60 9.28 6.25
CA TYR A 383 -15.13 9.69 4.94
C TYR A 383 -15.64 8.73 3.85
N LEU A 384 -16.52 9.25 3.00
CA LEU A 384 -17.07 8.54 1.85
C LEU A 384 -16.12 8.61 0.65
N ALA A 385 -15.79 7.45 0.07
CA ALA A 385 -14.91 7.34 -1.10
C ALA A 385 -15.54 7.97 -2.34
N GLY A 386 -15.12 9.18 -2.68
CA GLY A 386 -15.63 9.98 -3.79
C GLY A 386 -15.89 11.42 -3.40
N THR A 387 -16.50 12.20 -4.29
CA THR A 387 -16.88 13.60 -4.06
C THR A 387 -18.31 13.71 -3.54
N ALA A 388 -18.68 14.85 -2.96
CA ALA A 388 -20.03 15.06 -2.45
C ALA A 388 -21.13 14.87 -3.51
N SER A 389 -20.90 15.25 -4.79
CA SER A 389 -21.90 14.97 -5.84
C SER A 389 -22.04 13.51 -6.17
N ASP A 390 -21.10 12.64 -5.83
CA ASP A 390 -21.24 11.24 -6.20
C ASP A 390 -22.35 10.61 -5.34
N PHE A 391 -22.73 11.23 -4.23
CA PHE A 391 -23.66 10.64 -3.27
C PHE A 391 -25.03 11.32 -3.25
N ALA A 392 -26.06 10.51 -3.00
CA ALA A 392 -27.35 10.94 -2.50
C ALA A 392 -27.46 10.51 -1.03
N ILE A 393 -27.55 11.49 -0.13
CA ILE A 393 -27.66 11.24 1.32
C ILE A 393 -29.13 11.29 1.72
N SER A 394 -29.59 10.28 2.45
CA SER A 394 -30.97 10.19 2.94
C SER A 394 -31.03 9.50 4.30
N ARG A 395 -32.18 9.55 4.96
CA ARG A 395 -32.45 8.77 6.18
C ARG A 395 -33.22 7.51 5.81
N GLY A 396 -32.71 6.37 6.27
CA GLY A 396 -33.37 5.07 6.19
C GLY A 396 -34.53 4.94 7.18
N PRO A 397 -35.39 3.91 7.01
CA PRO A 397 -36.59 3.72 7.82
C PRO A 397 -36.33 3.44 9.31
N ASP A 398 -35.11 3.04 9.64
CA ASP A 398 -34.63 2.76 11.00
C ASP A 398 -33.73 3.87 11.57
N GLY A 399 -33.72 5.04 10.92
CA GLY A 399 -32.97 6.21 11.36
C GLY A 399 -31.50 6.25 10.93
N ALA A 400 -30.97 5.17 10.35
CA ALA A 400 -29.63 5.16 9.76
C ALA A 400 -29.53 6.19 8.63
N THR A 401 -28.36 6.80 8.46
CA THR A 401 -28.07 7.58 7.26
C THR A 401 -27.67 6.61 6.14
N LEU A 402 -28.26 6.79 4.96
CA LEU A 402 -27.92 6.05 3.75
C LEU A 402 -27.21 7.00 2.79
N ALA A 403 -25.98 6.65 2.42
CA ALA A 403 -25.21 7.36 1.41
C ALA A 403 -25.12 6.50 0.14
N VAL A 404 -25.93 6.83 -0.86
CA VAL A 404 -25.98 6.08 -2.11
C VAL A 404 -25.04 6.72 -3.12
N ASN A 405 -23.99 6.01 -3.52
CA ASN A 405 -23.16 6.42 -4.63
C ASN A 405 -23.96 6.29 -5.94
N LYS A 406 -24.28 7.41 -6.58
CA LYS A 406 -25.09 7.51 -7.80
C LYS A 406 -24.40 6.92 -9.03
N LEU A 407 -23.08 6.77 -9.01
CA LEU A 407 -22.32 6.21 -10.12
C LEU A 407 -22.34 4.69 -10.10
N THR A 408 -22.13 4.11 -8.91
CA THR A 408 -21.97 2.65 -8.75
C THR A 408 -23.25 1.97 -8.27
N GLY A 409 -24.17 2.73 -7.66
CA GLY A 409 -25.33 2.20 -6.93
C GLY A 409 -24.98 1.62 -5.56
N ALA A 410 -23.71 1.63 -5.16
CA ALA A 410 -23.31 1.18 -3.83
C ALA A 410 -23.96 2.07 -2.76
N THR A 411 -24.40 1.46 -1.66
CA THR A 411 -25.06 2.19 -0.58
C THR A 411 -24.32 1.95 0.73
N ASP A 412 -23.69 3.00 1.25
CA ASP A 412 -23.15 2.99 2.59
C ASP A 412 -24.28 3.25 3.59
N ARG A 413 -24.31 2.47 4.67
CA ARG A 413 -25.31 2.53 5.72
C ARG A 413 -24.61 2.89 7.03
N LEU A 414 -24.95 4.06 7.56
CA LEU A 414 -24.25 4.70 8.66
C LEU A 414 -25.18 4.86 9.87
N THR A 415 -24.75 4.38 11.03
CA THR A 415 -25.44 4.53 12.32
C THR A 415 -24.50 5.08 13.36
N ASN A 416 -24.98 5.93 14.27
CA ASN A 416 -24.16 6.62 15.27
C ASN A 416 -22.97 7.33 14.61
N ILE A 417 -23.26 8.22 13.65
CA ILE A 417 -22.26 9.02 12.95
C ILE A 417 -22.71 10.47 12.99
N GLU A 418 -21.85 11.34 13.53
CA GLU A 418 -22.10 12.76 13.72
C GLU A 418 -21.71 13.57 12.49
N ALA A 419 -20.65 13.16 11.78
CA ALA A 419 -20.13 13.87 10.62
C ALA A 419 -19.91 12.95 9.41
N ILE A 420 -20.27 13.44 8.23
CA ILE A 420 -19.97 12.81 6.94
C ILE A 420 -19.10 13.78 6.14
N GLU A 421 -17.92 13.31 5.76
CA GLU A 421 -16.98 13.97 4.86
C GLU A 421 -16.75 13.11 3.61
N PHE A 422 -16.06 13.68 2.62
CA PHE A 422 -15.85 13.06 1.31
C PHE A 422 -14.37 13.07 0.98
N SER A 423 -13.82 11.93 0.55
CA SER A 423 -12.39 11.71 0.29
C SER A 423 -12.02 11.76 -1.20
N GLY A 424 -12.72 12.56 -2.00
CA GLY A 424 -12.36 12.83 -3.39
C GLY A 424 -11.27 13.92 -3.49
N PRO A 425 -10.28 13.80 -4.39
CA PRO A 425 -9.25 14.82 -4.51
C PRO A 425 -9.81 16.11 -5.12
N PRO A 426 -9.39 17.28 -4.63
CA PRO A 426 -9.71 18.54 -5.28
C PRO A 426 -8.80 18.71 -6.52
N VAL A 427 -9.38 19.06 -7.68
CA VAL A 427 -8.68 19.26 -8.97
C VAL A 427 -8.39 20.74 -9.21
N CYS A 428 -7.35 21.30 -8.59
CA CYS A 428 -7.18 22.76 -8.48
C CYS A 428 -5.94 23.29 -9.21
N PHE A 429 -6.04 24.51 -9.75
CA PHE A 429 -4.90 25.37 -10.07
C PHE A 429 -4.48 26.17 -8.83
N THR A 430 -3.27 26.74 -8.80
CA THR A 430 -2.87 27.67 -7.73
C THR A 430 -2.89 29.12 -8.19
N THR A 431 -2.99 30.07 -7.25
CA THR A 431 -2.81 31.51 -7.55
C THR A 431 -1.58 31.77 -8.42
N GLY A 432 -1.72 32.65 -9.41
CA GLY A 432 -0.67 33.01 -10.36
C GLY A 432 -0.57 32.11 -11.59
N THR A 433 -1.27 30.96 -11.59
CA THR A 433 -1.38 30.09 -12.77
C THR A 433 -2.07 30.84 -13.89
N ARG A 434 -1.42 31.01 -15.03
CA ARG A 434 -2.01 31.67 -16.20
C ARG A 434 -2.77 30.69 -17.07
N ILE A 435 -4.02 31.03 -17.37
CA ILE A 435 -4.88 30.29 -18.28
C ILE A 435 -4.94 31.03 -19.62
N ALA A 436 -4.83 30.28 -20.73
CA ALA A 436 -4.94 30.84 -22.07
C ALA A 436 -6.41 31.18 -22.42
N LEU A 437 -6.64 32.41 -22.85
CA LEU A 437 -7.95 32.94 -23.22
C LEU A 437 -7.91 33.65 -24.58
N MET A 438 -9.09 33.97 -25.11
CA MET A 438 -9.30 35.00 -26.13
C MET A 438 -9.84 36.27 -25.47
N ARG A 439 -9.12 37.39 -25.60
CA ARG A 439 -9.60 38.75 -25.27
C ARG A 439 -9.20 39.72 -26.38
N ASP A 440 -10.05 40.73 -26.62
CA ASP A 440 -9.77 41.83 -27.56
C ASP A 440 -9.29 41.40 -28.96
N GLY A 441 -9.78 40.26 -29.44
CA GLY A 441 -9.46 39.72 -30.77
C GLY A 441 -8.20 38.87 -30.87
N GLY A 442 -7.48 38.60 -29.77
CA GLY A 442 -6.25 37.80 -29.77
C GLY A 442 -6.09 36.86 -28.57
N PRO A 443 -5.17 35.88 -28.65
CA PRO A 443 -4.85 35.00 -27.53
C PRO A 443 -4.07 35.77 -26.45
N VAL A 444 -4.46 35.58 -25.19
CA VAL A 444 -3.80 36.16 -24.01
C VAL A 444 -3.68 35.12 -22.89
N GLU A 445 -2.72 35.29 -21.99
CA GLU A 445 -2.55 34.45 -20.80
C GLU A 445 -2.85 35.25 -19.52
N VAL A 446 -3.92 34.87 -18.82
CA VAL A 446 -4.45 35.63 -17.68
C VAL A 446 -4.30 34.79 -16.40
N PRO A 447 -3.75 35.33 -15.30
CA PRO A 447 -3.70 34.64 -14.02
C PRO A 447 -5.10 34.19 -13.57
N VAL A 448 -5.20 33.02 -12.96
CA VAL A 448 -6.46 32.36 -12.59
C VAL A 448 -7.33 33.25 -11.68
N GLU A 449 -6.70 33.99 -10.78
CA GLU A 449 -7.35 34.96 -9.88
C GLU A 449 -7.89 36.22 -10.60
N CYS A 450 -7.49 36.44 -11.85
CA CYS A 450 -7.92 37.58 -12.69
C CYS A 450 -8.93 37.18 -13.78
N LEU A 451 -9.34 35.90 -13.81
CA LEU A 451 -10.36 35.41 -14.73
C LEU A 451 -11.74 35.94 -14.36
N ARG A 452 -12.62 36.02 -15.36
CA ARG A 452 -14.00 36.47 -15.19
C ARG A 452 -14.95 35.44 -15.81
N VAL A 453 -16.07 35.19 -15.14
CA VAL A 453 -17.17 34.45 -15.76
C VAL A 453 -17.59 35.17 -17.04
N GLY A 454 -17.71 34.42 -18.14
CA GLY A 454 -17.92 34.93 -19.49
C GLY A 454 -16.64 35.07 -20.34
N ASP A 455 -15.45 34.99 -19.75
CA ASP A 455 -14.20 34.89 -20.53
C ASP A 455 -14.22 33.65 -21.43
N ILE A 456 -13.53 33.74 -22.57
CA ILE A 456 -13.44 32.64 -23.55
C ILE A 456 -12.08 31.96 -23.37
N ALA A 457 -12.06 30.76 -22.79
CA ALA A 457 -10.86 29.93 -22.65
C ALA A 457 -10.49 29.24 -23.96
N LEU A 458 -9.19 29.16 -24.24
CA LEU A 458 -8.61 28.35 -25.31
C LEU A 458 -8.36 26.94 -24.78
N THR A 459 -8.82 25.92 -25.50
CA THR A 459 -8.68 24.52 -25.09
C THR A 459 -7.59 23.79 -25.85
N ALA A 460 -7.03 22.73 -25.24
CA ALA A 460 -5.91 21.98 -25.81
C ALA A 460 -6.21 21.39 -27.20
N GLY A 461 -7.47 21.01 -27.46
CA GLY A 461 -7.93 20.55 -28.77
C GLY A 461 -8.13 21.64 -29.82
N GLY A 462 -7.69 22.88 -29.57
CA GLY A 462 -7.88 24.05 -30.46
C GLY A 462 -9.27 24.67 -30.39
N GLY A 463 -10.09 24.27 -29.42
CA GLY A 463 -11.44 24.78 -29.20
C GLY A 463 -11.49 26.08 -28.39
N ARG A 464 -12.71 26.59 -28.24
CA ARG A 464 -13.04 27.77 -27.41
C ARG A 464 -14.22 27.44 -26.52
N ARG A 465 -14.11 27.75 -25.24
CA ARG A 465 -15.16 27.48 -24.23
C ARG A 465 -15.39 28.70 -23.35
N VAL A 466 -16.63 28.95 -22.98
CA VAL A 466 -16.99 30.07 -22.11
C VAL A 466 -16.81 29.65 -20.66
N ILE A 467 -16.08 30.43 -19.87
CA ILE A 467 -15.98 30.21 -18.42
C ILE A 467 -17.33 30.50 -17.77
N ARG A 468 -17.90 29.53 -17.07
CA ARG A 468 -19.22 29.63 -16.40
C ARG A 468 -19.13 29.85 -14.91
N TRP A 469 -18.05 29.38 -14.30
CA TRP A 469 -17.85 29.52 -12.87
C TRP A 469 -16.36 29.53 -12.54
N ILE A 470 -16.02 30.28 -11.50
CA ILE A 470 -14.68 30.34 -10.93
C ILE A 470 -14.85 30.26 -9.43
N GLY A 471 -14.18 29.30 -8.79
CA GLY A 471 -14.17 29.13 -7.33
C GLY A 471 -12.75 29.15 -6.80
N HIS A 472 -12.58 29.51 -5.54
CA HIS A 472 -11.26 29.49 -4.92
C HIS A 472 -11.34 29.26 -3.41
N ARG A 473 -10.22 28.80 -2.84
CA ARG A 473 -10.08 28.59 -1.41
C ARG A 473 -8.64 28.73 -0.96
N GLN A 474 -8.42 29.41 0.15
CA GLN A 474 -7.15 29.45 0.85
C GLN A 474 -7.03 28.25 1.81
N LEU A 475 -5.92 27.53 1.75
CA LEU A 475 -5.54 26.46 2.67
C LEU A 475 -4.27 26.85 3.43
N GLY A 476 -4.18 26.42 4.69
CA GLY A 476 -3.03 26.66 5.56
C GLY A 476 -2.91 28.08 6.11
N SER A 477 -2.07 28.22 7.12
CA SER A 477 -1.69 29.50 7.73
C SER A 477 -0.30 29.35 8.40
N PRO A 478 0.35 30.45 8.82
CA PRO A 478 1.61 30.38 9.57
C PRO A 478 1.55 29.50 10.83
N ASP A 479 0.40 29.47 11.50
CA ASP A 479 0.20 28.70 12.74
C ASP A 479 -0.31 27.27 12.49
N ARG A 480 -0.82 27.00 11.29
CA ARG A 480 -1.31 25.68 10.85
C ARG A 480 -0.93 25.45 9.39
N PRO A 481 0.31 24.98 9.12
CA PRO A 481 0.77 24.76 7.75
C PRO A 481 -0.08 23.68 7.07
N ILE A 482 -0.13 23.72 5.73
CA ILE A 482 -0.83 22.68 4.98
C ILE A 482 -0.19 21.31 5.18
N ALA A 483 -1.01 20.26 5.16
CA ALA A 483 -0.53 18.89 5.26
C ALA A 483 0.23 18.49 3.97
N PRO A 484 1.26 17.61 4.04
CA PRO A 484 2.05 17.23 2.87
C PRO A 484 1.21 16.62 1.74
N ASP A 485 0.18 15.85 2.07
CA ASP A 485 -0.75 15.25 1.11
C ASP A 485 -1.59 16.29 0.37
N GLN A 486 -1.84 17.46 0.96
CA GLN A 486 -2.50 18.62 0.35
C GLN A 486 -1.54 19.58 -0.36
N ALA A 487 -0.23 19.37 -0.21
CA ALA A 487 0.77 20.28 -0.73
C ALA A 487 0.84 20.24 -2.27
N PRO A 488 1.07 21.38 -2.93
CA PRO A 488 1.06 21.46 -4.38
C PRO A 488 2.17 20.61 -4.99
N ILE A 489 1.91 20.10 -6.19
CA ILE A 489 2.91 19.46 -7.03
C ILE A 489 3.39 20.48 -8.04
N ARG A 490 4.71 20.75 -8.02
CA ARG A 490 5.39 21.57 -8.99
C ARG A 490 5.81 20.76 -10.20
N ILE A 491 5.40 21.26 -11.35
CA ILE A 491 5.84 20.87 -12.68
C ILE A 491 6.82 21.92 -13.16
N ARG A 492 8.08 21.54 -13.34
CA ARG A 492 9.12 22.46 -13.82
C ARG A 492 8.85 22.86 -15.27
N THR A 493 9.19 24.09 -15.61
CA THR A 493 9.19 24.62 -16.97
C THR A 493 9.80 23.62 -17.97
N GLY A 494 9.05 23.27 -19.01
CA GLY A 494 9.48 22.34 -20.07
C GLY A 494 9.53 20.85 -19.70
N ALA A 495 8.93 20.41 -18.59
CA ALA A 495 8.85 19.00 -18.23
C ALA A 495 8.12 18.13 -19.30
N PHE A 496 7.12 18.70 -19.96
CA PHE A 496 6.32 18.06 -21.02
C PHE A 496 6.80 18.44 -22.44
N GLY A 497 8.09 18.75 -22.57
CA GLY A 497 8.74 19.06 -23.84
C GLY A 497 8.39 20.46 -24.35
N TRP A 498 8.45 20.62 -25.67
CA TRP A 498 8.21 21.88 -26.38
C TRP A 498 7.04 21.71 -27.34
N ASN A 499 6.22 22.75 -27.53
CA ASN A 499 5.14 22.73 -28.51
C ASN A 499 5.69 22.96 -29.95
N GLY A 500 4.84 22.81 -30.96
CA GLY A 500 5.22 23.00 -32.38
C GLY A 500 5.69 24.42 -32.75
N GLU A 501 5.52 25.39 -31.85
CA GLU A 501 5.98 26.78 -32.01
C GLU A 501 7.31 27.04 -31.29
N GLY A 502 7.90 26.03 -30.64
CA GLY A 502 9.15 26.17 -29.89
C GLY A 502 9.01 26.78 -28.51
N HIS A 503 7.84 26.68 -27.87
CA HIS A 503 7.60 27.09 -26.47
C HIS A 503 7.62 25.88 -25.51
N PRO A 504 8.22 25.99 -24.31
CA PRO A 504 8.28 24.89 -23.37
C PRO A 504 6.91 24.64 -22.71
N ARG A 505 6.65 23.40 -22.31
CA ARG A 505 5.42 23.00 -21.58
C ARG A 505 5.77 22.40 -20.20
N PRO A 506 5.29 22.98 -19.09
CA PRO A 506 4.69 24.32 -19.01
C PRO A 506 5.72 25.42 -19.36
N ARG A 507 5.24 26.62 -19.70
CA ARG A 507 6.03 27.81 -20.06
C ARG A 507 6.77 28.42 -18.87
N ARG A 508 6.23 28.22 -17.68
CA ARG A 508 6.81 28.56 -16.37
C ARG A 508 6.56 27.40 -15.41
N ASP A 509 7.19 27.42 -14.24
CA ASP A 509 6.90 26.41 -13.23
C ASP A 509 5.42 26.51 -12.85
N LEU A 510 4.70 25.39 -12.95
CA LEU A 510 3.27 25.27 -12.71
C LEU A 510 3.04 24.48 -11.44
N LEU A 511 2.23 25.00 -10.52
CA LEU A 511 1.80 24.31 -9.32
C LEU A 511 0.35 23.85 -9.49
N LEU A 512 0.08 22.59 -9.21
CA LEU A 512 -1.27 22.00 -9.22
C LEU A 512 -1.54 21.26 -7.91
N SER A 513 -2.81 21.05 -7.57
CA SER A 513 -3.14 20.09 -6.50
C SER A 513 -2.72 18.67 -6.91
N PRO A 514 -2.45 17.76 -5.95
CA PRO A 514 -1.91 16.44 -6.27
C PRO A 514 -2.75 15.62 -7.25
N GLY A 515 -4.07 15.64 -7.08
CA GLY A 515 -5.01 14.91 -7.92
C GLY A 515 -5.28 15.55 -9.29
N HIS A 516 -4.71 16.72 -9.60
CA HIS A 516 -5.06 17.47 -10.81
C HIS A 516 -4.59 16.73 -12.07
N PRO A 517 -5.49 16.32 -12.98
CA PRO A 517 -5.08 15.58 -14.17
C PRO A 517 -4.49 16.47 -15.27
N VAL A 518 -3.34 16.06 -15.79
CA VAL A 518 -2.72 16.64 -16.98
C VAL A 518 -2.95 15.73 -18.18
N LEU A 519 -3.07 16.32 -19.37
CA LEU A 519 -3.23 15.58 -20.62
C LEU A 519 -1.87 15.07 -21.08
N ILE A 520 -1.80 13.77 -21.36
CA ILE A 520 -0.65 13.13 -21.98
C ILE A 520 -1.08 12.40 -23.26
N GLU A 521 -0.14 12.29 -24.18
CA GLU A 521 -0.32 11.67 -25.49
C GLU A 521 0.59 10.44 -25.56
N ALA A 522 0.01 9.27 -25.81
CA ALA A 522 0.75 8.05 -26.00
C ALA A 522 1.39 7.99 -27.39
N ALA A 523 2.35 7.07 -27.57
CA ALA A 523 3.07 6.91 -28.82
C ALA A 523 2.17 6.52 -30.02
N ASP A 524 0.99 5.96 -29.75
CA ASP A 524 -0.02 5.63 -30.76
C ASP A 524 -0.98 6.79 -31.09
N GLY A 525 -0.75 7.97 -30.49
CA GLY A 525 -1.57 9.17 -30.65
C GLY A 525 -2.83 9.18 -29.78
N SER A 526 -3.01 8.21 -28.88
CA SER A 526 -4.11 8.23 -27.92
C SER A 526 -3.87 9.25 -26.80
N GLU A 527 -4.92 9.95 -26.40
CA GLU A 527 -4.88 10.98 -25.37
C GLU A 527 -5.51 10.46 -24.06
N ALA A 528 -4.82 10.71 -22.94
CA ALA A 528 -5.26 10.32 -21.61
C ALA A 528 -4.99 11.42 -20.58
N LEU A 529 -5.84 11.51 -19.57
CA LEU A 529 -5.62 12.34 -18.40
C LEU A 529 -4.92 11.52 -17.33
N VAL A 530 -3.90 12.09 -16.69
CA VAL A 530 -3.16 11.45 -15.60
C VAL A 530 -3.03 12.42 -14.44
N PRO A 531 -3.48 12.07 -13.21
CA PRO A 531 -3.25 12.88 -12.02
C PRO A 531 -1.76 13.17 -11.84
N ILE A 532 -1.41 14.43 -11.57
CA ILE A 532 0.00 14.84 -11.55
C ILE A 532 0.81 14.14 -10.43
N LEU A 533 0.17 13.70 -9.34
CA LEU A 533 0.82 12.88 -8.30
C LEU A 533 1.39 11.57 -8.85
N CYS A 534 0.74 10.98 -9.86
CA CYS A 534 1.18 9.74 -10.49
C CYS A 534 2.45 9.95 -11.33
N LEU A 535 2.89 11.19 -11.56
CA LEU A 535 4.05 11.53 -12.39
C LEU A 535 5.21 12.16 -11.59
N ILE A 536 5.13 12.18 -10.25
CA ILE A 536 6.24 12.66 -9.41
C ILE A 536 7.49 11.80 -9.66
N ASN A 537 8.61 12.48 -9.92
CA ASN A 537 9.91 11.83 -10.11
C ASN A 537 11.04 12.48 -9.30
N GLY A 538 10.71 13.45 -8.44
CA GLY A 538 11.68 14.16 -7.59
C GLY A 538 12.59 15.14 -8.33
N THR A 539 12.54 15.21 -9.66
CA THR A 539 13.40 16.07 -10.48
C THR A 539 12.59 17.16 -11.19
N THR A 540 11.93 16.82 -12.29
CA THR A 540 11.11 17.72 -13.10
C THR A 540 9.71 17.90 -12.53
N ILE A 541 9.21 16.92 -11.79
CA ILE A 541 7.92 16.96 -11.10
C ILE A 541 8.14 16.54 -9.65
N ARG A 542 7.78 17.43 -8.71
CA ARG A 542 7.94 17.16 -7.27
C ARG A 542 6.89 17.89 -6.45
N ARG A 543 6.59 17.35 -5.28
CA ARG A 543 5.80 18.03 -4.26
C ARG A 543 6.59 19.20 -3.68
N GLU A 544 5.93 20.33 -3.45
CA GLU A 544 6.53 21.51 -2.82
C GLU A 544 5.97 21.72 -1.43
N THR A 545 6.85 22.03 -0.48
CA THR A 545 6.44 22.40 0.87
C THR A 545 6.11 23.88 0.90
N VAL A 546 4.88 24.21 1.29
CA VAL A 546 4.43 25.60 1.51
C VAL A 546 3.69 25.68 2.84
N THR A 547 3.60 26.87 3.43
CA THR A 547 2.83 27.11 4.66
C THR A 547 1.35 27.27 4.38
N ASP A 548 1.03 27.94 3.28
CA ASP A 548 -0.32 28.25 2.84
C ASP A 548 -0.38 28.30 1.32
N ILE A 549 -1.56 28.07 0.76
CA ILE A 549 -1.80 28.14 -0.68
C ILE A 549 -3.26 28.44 -1.02
N ALA A 550 -3.48 29.24 -2.06
CA ALA A 550 -4.80 29.43 -2.64
C ALA A 550 -4.98 28.54 -3.88
N TYR A 551 -6.01 27.69 -3.81
CA TYR A 551 -6.44 26.81 -4.88
C TYR A 551 -7.65 27.39 -5.61
N TRP A 552 -7.67 27.24 -6.94
CA TRP A 552 -8.64 27.82 -7.86
C TRP A 552 -9.20 26.76 -8.81
N HIS A 553 -10.49 26.89 -9.12
CA HIS A 553 -11.19 26.08 -10.11
C HIS A 553 -11.79 26.95 -11.20
N VAL A 554 -11.81 26.43 -12.43
CA VAL A 554 -12.36 27.10 -13.61
C VAL A 554 -13.30 26.14 -14.31
N GLU A 555 -14.60 26.43 -14.27
CA GLU A 555 -15.63 25.66 -14.97
C GLU A 555 -15.93 26.26 -16.35
N LEU A 556 -16.09 25.39 -17.33
CA LEU A 556 -16.41 25.74 -18.70
C LEU A 556 -17.87 25.42 -19.03
N ASP A 557 -18.40 26.02 -20.10
CA ASP A 557 -19.75 25.77 -20.60
C ASP A 557 -19.94 24.35 -21.17
N ALA A 558 -18.84 23.69 -21.52
CA ALA A 558 -18.73 22.26 -21.65
C ALA A 558 -17.36 21.81 -21.12
N HIS A 559 -17.32 20.69 -20.41
CA HIS A 559 -16.10 20.16 -19.84
C HIS A 559 -15.06 19.86 -20.94
N ASP A 560 -13.88 20.45 -20.80
CA ASP A 560 -12.81 20.44 -21.80
C ASP A 560 -11.44 20.63 -21.11
N ILE A 561 -10.36 20.65 -21.88
CA ILE A 561 -8.99 20.73 -21.36
C ILE A 561 -8.44 22.14 -21.54
N LEU A 562 -8.08 22.80 -20.45
CA LEU A 562 -7.48 24.14 -20.44
C LEU A 562 -6.00 24.10 -20.80
N LEU A 563 -5.47 25.25 -21.24
CA LEU A 563 -4.04 25.48 -21.37
C LEU A 563 -3.57 26.34 -20.18
N ALA A 564 -2.99 25.69 -19.17
CA ALA A 564 -2.44 26.31 -17.96
C ALA A 564 -0.93 26.40 -18.06
N GLU A 565 -0.38 27.63 -18.12
CA GLU A 565 1.03 27.87 -18.47
C GLU A 565 1.42 27.17 -19.79
N GLY A 566 0.48 27.02 -20.73
CA GLY A 566 0.67 26.25 -21.96
C GLY A 566 0.74 24.72 -21.81
N LEU A 567 0.62 24.17 -20.59
CA LEU A 567 0.40 22.74 -20.36
C LEU A 567 -1.10 22.43 -20.39
N ALA A 568 -1.47 21.33 -21.04
CA ALA A 568 -2.85 20.87 -21.11
C ALA A 568 -3.26 20.23 -19.78
N ALA A 569 -4.25 20.82 -19.10
CA ALA A 569 -4.72 20.43 -17.78
C ALA A 569 -6.26 20.48 -17.72
N GLU A 570 -6.87 19.57 -16.97
CA GLU A 570 -8.33 19.42 -16.93
C GLU A 570 -9.03 20.69 -16.40
N SER A 571 -10.16 21.09 -17.01
CA SER A 571 -11.03 22.10 -16.40
C SER A 571 -11.83 21.51 -15.24
N TYR A 572 -12.47 22.37 -14.45
CA TYR A 572 -13.38 21.88 -13.42
C TYR A 572 -14.59 21.20 -14.08
N LEU A 573 -14.83 19.95 -13.68
CA LEU A 573 -16.06 19.23 -13.91
C LEU A 573 -16.83 19.25 -12.59
N ASP A 574 -18.01 19.86 -12.59
CA ASP A 574 -18.84 20.02 -11.39
C ASP A 574 -19.21 18.66 -10.77
N GLY A 575 -18.44 18.31 -9.75
CA GLY A 575 -18.62 17.15 -8.88
C GLY A 575 -19.29 17.53 -7.56
N GLY A 576 -20.11 18.58 -7.52
CA GLY A 576 -20.92 19.00 -6.37
C GLY A 576 -20.11 19.45 -5.15
N ASP A 577 -18.83 19.70 -5.36
CA ASP A 577 -17.87 20.30 -4.45
C ASP A 577 -17.81 21.83 -4.61
N ARG A 578 -18.65 22.45 -5.46
CA ARG A 578 -18.71 23.93 -5.62
C ARG A 578 -18.88 24.67 -4.28
N SER A 579 -19.65 24.11 -3.34
CA SER A 579 -19.87 24.73 -2.02
C SER A 579 -18.62 24.77 -1.14
N PHE A 580 -17.64 23.91 -1.38
CA PHE A 580 -16.35 23.92 -0.70
C PHE A 580 -15.50 25.14 -1.12
N PHE A 581 -15.72 25.68 -2.31
CA PHE A 581 -15.00 26.82 -2.92
C PHE A 581 -15.76 28.16 -2.85
N ALA A 582 -16.96 28.15 -2.27
CA ALA A 582 -17.60 29.36 -1.77
C ALA A 582 -17.20 29.49 -0.30
N GLU A 583 -16.69 30.65 0.14
CA GLU A 583 -16.10 30.90 1.47
C GLU A 583 -17.03 30.71 2.70
N ALA A 584 -18.05 29.86 2.61
CA ALA A 584 -19.12 29.67 3.60
C ALA A 584 -19.08 28.33 4.36
N SER A 585 -17.98 27.57 4.29
CA SER A 585 -17.89 26.26 4.96
C SER A 585 -16.50 25.97 5.56
N ASP A 586 -16.52 25.48 6.80
CA ASP A 586 -15.41 25.10 7.69
C ASP A 586 -14.98 23.62 7.57
N HIS A 587 -15.46 22.88 6.56
CA HIS A 587 -15.09 21.48 6.34
C HIS A 587 -13.59 21.32 6.03
N ALA A 588 -12.94 20.39 6.74
CA ALA A 588 -11.59 19.94 6.44
C ALA A 588 -11.59 19.02 5.20
N LEU A 589 -10.44 18.91 4.55
CA LEU A 589 -10.25 18.12 3.33
C LEU A 589 -9.23 17.04 3.62
N HIS A 590 -9.63 15.78 3.83
CA HIS A 590 -8.66 14.70 3.99
C HIS A 590 -9.06 13.41 3.25
N ASN A 591 -8.46 13.23 2.08
CA ASN A 591 -7.61 12.09 1.67
C ASN A 591 -7.48 12.16 0.12
N PRO A 592 -6.35 12.63 -0.44
CA PRO A 592 -6.24 13.04 -1.84
C PRO A 592 -5.88 11.95 -2.86
N ASP A 593 -5.91 10.66 -2.51
CA ASP A 593 -5.22 9.65 -3.32
C ASP A 593 -6.06 8.86 -4.34
N LEU A 594 -7.38 9.06 -4.49
CA LEU A 594 -8.15 8.31 -5.50
C LEU A 594 -9.27 9.13 -6.16
N ILE A 595 -9.11 9.45 -7.45
CA ILE A 595 -10.25 9.75 -8.35
C ILE A 595 -10.84 8.41 -8.80
N PRO A 596 -12.16 8.17 -8.75
CA PRO A 596 -12.74 6.91 -9.24
C PRO A 596 -12.53 6.73 -10.76
N PRO A 597 -12.01 5.58 -11.23
CA PRO A 597 -12.01 5.23 -12.65
C PRO A 597 -13.44 5.20 -13.22
N GLY A 598 -13.68 5.84 -14.37
CA GLY A 598 -14.96 5.75 -15.09
C GLY A 598 -15.99 6.85 -14.81
N TRP A 599 -15.58 8.00 -14.26
CA TRP A 599 -16.47 9.18 -14.11
C TRP A 599 -17.02 9.64 -15.47
N ARG A 600 -18.34 9.51 -15.66
CA ARG A 600 -19.01 9.85 -16.93
C ARG A 600 -19.14 11.36 -17.08
N GLY A 601 -18.77 11.91 -18.23
CA GLY A 601 -18.77 13.36 -18.52
C GLY A 601 -17.37 13.97 -18.63
N ARG A 602 -16.31 13.21 -18.32
CA ARG A 602 -14.93 13.63 -18.61
C ARG A 602 -14.67 13.67 -20.11
N CYS A 603 -13.91 14.66 -20.56
CA CYS A 603 -13.58 14.84 -21.98
C CYS A 603 -12.56 13.82 -22.49
N ARG A 604 -11.82 13.15 -21.60
CA ARG A 604 -10.86 12.06 -21.87
C ARG A 604 -10.85 11.03 -20.74
N ALA A 605 -10.32 9.84 -21.01
CA ALA A 605 -10.15 8.79 -20.00
C ALA A 605 -9.06 9.16 -18.99
N VAL A 606 -9.21 8.74 -17.73
CA VAL A 606 -8.25 8.99 -16.65
C VAL A 606 -7.50 7.69 -16.33
N HIS A 607 -6.19 7.78 -16.22
CA HIS A 607 -5.31 6.66 -15.88
C HIS A 607 -4.44 7.03 -14.67
N PHE A 608 -4.33 6.11 -13.70
CA PHE A 608 -3.50 6.28 -12.51
C PHE A 608 -2.17 5.51 -12.64
N ASP A 609 -2.19 4.46 -13.45
CA ASP A 609 -1.11 3.52 -13.66
C ASP A 609 -1.21 2.87 -15.06
N GLY A 610 -0.44 1.80 -15.27
CA GLY A 610 -0.42 1.03 -16.51
C GLY A 610 0.61 1.51 -17.55
N PRO A 611 0.67 0.85 -18.72
CA PRO A 611 1.75 1.04 -19.70
C PRO A 611 1.91 2.47 -20.18
N LEU A 612 0.79 3.19 -20.33
CA LEU A 612 0.76 4.57 -20.79
C LEU A 612 1.36 5.53 -19.74
N VAL A 613 1.00 5.37 -18.47
CA VAL A 613 1.55 6.17 -17.37
C VAL A 613 3.04 5.88 -17.17
N GLU A 614 3.43 4.60 -17.28
CA GLU A 614 4.83 4.20 -17.13
C GLU A 614 5.72 4.73 -18.26
N ALA A 615 5.22 4.69 -19.51
CA ALA A 615 5.94 5.29 -20.65
C ALA A 615 6.19 6.80 -20.43
N GLU A 616 5.20 7.50 -19.88
CA GLU A 616 5.34 8.93 -19.58
C GLU A 616 6.31 9.19 -18.42
N ARG A 617 6.31 8.36 -17.37
CA ARG A 617 7.32 8.42 -16.29
C ARG A 617 8.74 8.24 -16.83
N ILE A 618 8.94 7.25 -17.70
CA ILE A 618 10.24 7.02 -18.36
C ILE A 618 10.65 8.26 -19.16
N ARG A 619 9.73 8.82 -19.96
CA ARG A 619 9.98 10.04 -20.74
C ARG A 619 10.37 11.22 -19.85
N LEU A 620 9.64 11.44 -18.75
CA LEU A 620 9.88 12.52 -17.79
C LEU A 620 11.23 12.37 -17.08
N ASN A 621 11.63 11.14 -16.72
CA ASN A 621 12.94 10.86 -16.12
C ASN A 621 14.09 11.19 -17.09
N ALA A 622 13.91 10.91 -18.38
CA ALA A 622 14.91 11.23 -19.40
C ALA A 622 15.13 12.74 -19.58
N VAL A 623 14.13 13.59 -19.27
CA VAL A 623 14.28 15.06 -19.38
C VAL A 623 15.37 15.58 -18.46
N PHE A 624 15.49 15.06 -17.24
CA PHE A 624 16.55 15.47 -16.33
C PHE A 624 17.92 15.02 -16.84
N ALA A 625 18.05 13.76 -17.26
CA ALA A 625 19.28 13.22 -17.81
C ALA A 625 19.77 14.02 -19.04
N TYR A 626 18.87 14.34 -19.97
CA TYR A 626 19.18 15.16 -21.14
C TYR A 626 19.66 16.56 -20.76
N ARG A 627 18.99 17.24 -19.81
CA ARG A 627 19.41 18.58 -19.36
C ARG A 627 20.76 18.54 -18.64
N LEU A 628 21.01 17.52 -17.84
CA LEU A 628 22.28 17.32 -17.16
C LEU A 628 23.40 17.11 -18.19
N GLU A 629 23.18 16.26 -19.19
CA GLU A 629 24.12 16.06 -20.30
C GLU A 629 24.41 17.37 -21.03
N GLN A 630 23.39 18.13 -21.42
CA GLN A 630 23.56 19.45 -22.06
C GLN A 630 24.33 20.44 -21.18
N ALA A 631 24.11 20.44 -19.86
CA ALA A 631 24.83 21.29 -18.92
C ALA A 631 26.29 20.85 -18.71
N CYS A 632 26.60 19.58 -18.93
CA CYS A 632 27.95 19.03 -18.87
C CYS A 632 28.75 19.18 -20.18
N LEU A 633 28.11 19.58 -21.29
CA LEU A 633 28.81 19.87 -22.55
C LEU A 633 29.63 21.16 -22.41
N TRP A 634 30.94 21.06 -22.57
CA TRP A 634 31.83 22.22 -22.64
C TRP A 634 31.63 22.91 -23.98
N SER A 635 31.50 24.24 -24.01
CA SER A 635 31.36 24.97 -25.27
C SER A 635 32.62 24.77 -26.13
N THR A 636 32.46 24.38 -27.39
CA THR A 636 33.57 24.16 -28.34
C THR A 636 34.44 25.39 -28.57
N SER A 637 33.98 26.57 -28.19
CA SER A 637 34.74 27.83 -28.15
C SER A 637 35.83 27.88 -27.06
N ALA A 638 35.85 26.97 -26.09
CA ALA A 638 36.89 26.89 -25.05
C ALA A 638 38.12 26.07 -25.47
N LEU A 639 38.08 25.41 -26.65
CA LEU A 639 39.16 24.56 -27.17
C LEU A 639 39.97 25.21 -28.32
N ALA A 640 39.72 26.47 -28.65
CA ALA A 640 40.54 27.21 -29.61
C ALA A 640 41.88 27.59 -28.95
N ALA A 641 42.92 26.79 -29.18
CA ALA A 641 44.29 27.13 -28.82
C ALA A 641 44.70 28.47 -29.48
N PRO A 642 45.46 29.33 -28.79
CA PRO A 642 45.95 30.57 -29.40
C PRO A 642 46.91 30.24 -30.55
N SER A 643 46.62 30.77 -31.74
CA SER A 643 47.57 30.78 -32.85
C SER A 643 48.82 31.57 -32.46
N THR A 644 49.98 30.97 -32.72
CA THR A 644 51.35 31.46 -32.45
C THR A 644 51.60 32.93 -32.76
#